data_AF-A0A828YAZ4-F1
#
_entry.id   AF-A0A828YAZ4-F1
#
_cell.length_a   1.000
_cell.length_b   1.000
_cell.length_c   1.000
_cell.angle_alpha   90.00
_cell.angle_beta   90.00
_cell.angle_gamma   90.00
#
_symmetry.space_group_name_H-M   'P 1'
#
loop_
_entity.id
_entity.type
_entity.pdbx_description
1 polymer ?
#
loop_
_entity_poly.entity_id
_entity_poly.type
_entity_poly.pdbx_seq_one_letter_code
_entity_poly.pdbx_strand_id
1 'polypeptide(L)'
;MNETESIWSNVLLNYYSFGSLLSFVTAILISGVFLFIDKKVSSTKHLAFGALLLGVFQFGYVFAAVLYHPFAAYHRWITVGLILPAILHIGQFVARYPENDFPKFNRMTMIVLWIVAVFSVGYFCYSTWNASVKYHFTAHHWDFNTENVSRTIAIIIFSYVFINFLAIPIWRMIYLKGKTRWIIFAFLMSFLVGGTVPVVANLLSRDGYIERSIYLTSVVLLFMAAFFIILILYLNFSVEKTSFMLKIVGITFVTVLTIMQVLVYISNQDKESEYDILSRIYMEKALEGGTVKGGIAYILKWNRTDNSFDRRKFDSKLHPNLEQIEIDFKNTLLYDEIFNFSEKGFRESLTKLMEESHKNFGGYKYSIINFLKEHPDLKDKTLKLELNKELSRLGLHVFVASNKLDNIFEEDFCIKGKSYLENAQEVKMFRVALESRWNDCKWDGKEITSSKLKEEVLNYFRPFVPSFTRYYRKKDLENRSLHYIGFIKYDHKENNISEVGFSYRTYREFMHPTALKQILVLGVVIIVIIFLFPLFFRGSLVAPLNDLLSGVEKVNDGDLEVQVPIRVKDEIGFLADSFNDMVSSIRDARKELQDYAEHLATKVRLRTEELSEKIEEFQRLKIQQDGDYFLTSLLAKPLNYNANKSTRISTRFLLRQKKQFEFRGKRADLGGDVCITGNLRLGIPSDYKRYVFAMNGDAMGKSMQGAGGALVMGVVVNSILARSAANNRILDISPEQWLTETYEEINFVFKSFNGSMVISASFFLIEENSGKTYYFNAEHPFTVLYQDGKATFLDSSLMLRKIGLESEYPFQVFTTILKEGDVLIVGSDGKDDLDLTPDQDTRKINEDETLFLKTVEAGKGNIEQIEQLIYKEGEITDDLSLLRIEYGITLVDQEKSFLSTDKARNDFLKEEVSDWSASYSHARQLYKDGNVKEAIDELAELYSKTTEDIKVIKLLALLSFKDKDYIKAVEVLGKYLEVDPELSEYWYYLSVANKKLGKFSEAIYASEKVLAKQPDNTNNLVNLSDLYRLRNEYTRAKEIATRVLDIDPQNENAKKILRKIENGVSKI
;
A
#
# COMPACT_ATOMS: atom_id res chain seq x y z
N MET A 1 30.67 -46.27 7.03
CA MET A 1 31.20 -45.42 8.10
C MET A 1 31.97 -46.35 9.01
N ASN A 2 33.29 -46.15 9.11
CA ASN A 2 34.07 -46.76 10.18
C ASN A 2 33.63 -46.12 11.50
N GLU A 3 33.63 -46.88 12.59
CA GLU A 3 33.40 -46.40 13.97
C GLU A 3 34.42 -45.32 14.42
N THR A 4 35.38 -44.97 13.56
CA THR A 4 36.40 -43.93 13.77
C THR A 4 36.08 -42.60 13.09
N GLU A 5 34.98 -42.46 12.34
CA GLU A 5 34.55 -41.16 11.81
C GLU A 5 33.94 -40.32 12.94
N SER A 6 34.60 -39.22 13.30
CA SER A 6 34.12 -38.23 14.27
C SER A 6 32.66 -37.85 14.00
N ILE A 7 31.81 -37.76 15.03
CA ILE A 7 30.41 -37.31 14.90
C ILE A 7 30.32 -35.99 14.11
N TRP A 8 31.34 -35.14 14.24
CA TRP A 8 31.47 -33.86 13.54
C TRP A 8 31.59 -33.98 12.02
N SER A 9 32.12 -35.08 11.47
CA SER A 9 32.16 -35.30 10.00
C SER A 9 30.80 -35.62 9.39
N ASN A 10 29.75 -35.76 10.21
CA ASN A 10 28.38 -36.01 9.80
C ASN A 10 27.46 -34.79 9.95
N VAL A 11 28.04 -33.61 10.22
CA VAL A 11 27.34 -32.33 10.18
C VAL A 11 27.11 -31.96 8.71
N LEU A 12 25.92 -32.25 8.22
CA LEU A 12 25.54 -32.01 6.83
C LEU A 12 24.15 -31.38 6.81
N LEU A 13 24.07 -30.10 6.47
CA LEU A 13 22.80 -29.38 6.42
C LEU A 13 21.90 -29.91 5.28
N ASN A 14 20.59 -29.79 5.46
CA ASN A 14 19.58 -30.18 4.49
C ASN A 14 18.48 -29.12 4.35
N TYR A 15 17.50 -29.42 3.49
CA TYR A 15 16.29 -28.62 3.24
C TYR A 15 15.63 -28.06 4.52
N TYR A 16 15.48 -28.85 5.57
CA TYR A 16 14.81 -28.50 6.83
C TYR A 16 15.72 -27.82 7.87
N SER A 17 17.04 -27.81 7.67
CA SER A 17 17.97 -27.22 8.64
C SER A 17 17.70 -25.73 8.86
N PHE A 18 17.40 -25.00 7.78
CA PHE A 18 17.07 -23.59 7.87
C PHE A 18 15.75 -23.34 8.62
N GLY A 19 14.65 -23.99 8.19
CA GLY A 19 13.33 -23.74 8.76
C GLY A 19 13.22 -24.13 10.24
N SER A 20 13.88 -25.21 10.65
CA SER A 20 13.98 -25.60 12.06
C SER A 20 14.78 -24.58 12.89
N LEU A 21 15.92 -24.10 12.37
CA LEU A 21 16.73 -23.08 13.03
C LEU A 21 15.97 -21.76 13.14
N LEU A 22 15.28 -21.37 12.09
CA LEU A 22 14.46 -20.16 12.07
C LEU A 22 13.34 -20.23 13.11
N SER A 23 12.65 -21.36 13.21
CA SER A 23 11.61 -21.59 14.22
C SER A 23 12.17 -21.50 15.64
N PHE A 24 13.34 -22.11 15.87
CA PHE A 24 14.07 -22.01 17.15
C PHE A 24 14.39 -20.56 17.50
N VAL A 25 15.07 -19.85 16.62
CA VAL A 25 15.52 -18.47 16.87
C VAL A 25 14.32 -17.54 17.07
N THR A 26 13.27 -17.69 16.26
CA THR A 26 12.02 -16.92 16.40
C THR A 26 11.41 -17.11 17.78
N ALA A 27 11.24 -18.35 18.24
CA ALA A 27 10.63 -18.65 19.54
C ALA A 27 11.48 -18.13 20.72
N ILE A 28 12.81 -18.29 20.65
CA ILE A 28 13.74 -17.76 21.67
C ILE A 28 13.68 -16.23 21.72
N LEU A 29 13.67 -15.56 20.57
CA LEU A 29 13.64 -14.10 20.53
C LEU A 29 12.28 -13.54 20.99
N ILE A 30 11.17 -14.17 20.62
CA ILE A 30 9.84 -13.82 21.16
C ILE A 30 9.77 -14.04 22.67
N SER A 31 10.34 -15.14 23.17
CA SER A 31 10.48 -15.34 24.61
C SER A 31 11.28 -14.20 25.25
N GLY A 32 12.41 -13.82 24.64
CA GLY A 32 13.20 -12.66 25.05
C GLY A 32 12.36 -11.38 25.12
N VAL A 33 11.60 -11.06 24.07
CA VAL A 33 10.71 -9.90 24.02
C VAL A 33 9.78 -9.85 25.22
N PHE A 34 9.11 -10.97 25.56
CA PHE A 34 8.22 -11.02 26.72
C PHE A 34 8.96 -11.06 28.07
N LEU A 35 10.18 -11.61 28.12
CA LEU A 35 10.99 -11.63 29.34
C LEU A 35 11.55 -10.25 29.69
N PHE A 36 11.84 -9.40 28.72
CA PHE A 36 12.38 -8.05 28.92
C PHE A 36 11.32 -6.98 29.23
N ILE A 37 10.04 -7.36 29.35
CA ILE A 37 8.98 -6.44 29.80
C ILE A 37 9.13 -6.18 31.31
N ASP A 38 9.24 -4.91 31.68
CA ASP A 38 9.32 -4.46 33.08
C ASP A 38 8.00 -4.68 33.82
N LYS A 39 8.09 -5.10 35.09
CA LYS A 39 6.93 -5.36 35.99
C LYS A 39 5.87 -6.32 35.41
N LYS A 40 6.33 -7.37 34.69
CA LYS A 40 5.45 -8.32 34.02
C LYS A 40 4.47 -9.10 34.93
N VAL A 41 3.21 -9.21 34.50
CA VAL A 41 2.15 -9.97 35.17
C VAL A 41 2.33 -11.48 34.98
N SER A 42 1.64 -12.26 35.81
CA SER A 42 1.78 -13.72 35.83
C SER A 42 1.49 -14.37 34.46
N SER A 43 0.44 -13.94 33.76
CA SER A 43 0.07 -14.43 32.43
C SER A 43 1.23 -14.28 31.43
N THR A 44 1.87 -13.12 31.39
CA THR A 44 3.01 -12.83 30.50
C THR A 44 4.23 -13.68 30.81
N LYS A 45 4.50 -13.97 32.09
CA LYS A 45 5.56 -14.94 32.47
C LYS A 45 5.29 -16.33 31.89
N HIS A 46 4.04 -16.77 31.89
CA HIS A 46 3.65 -18.05 31.30
C HIS A 46 3.78 -18.04 29.77
N LEU A 47 3.42 -16.95 29.09
CA LEU A 47 3.63 -16.83 27.65
C LEU A 47 5.12 -16.84 27.28
N ALA A 48 5.94 -16.09 28.01
CA ALA A 48 7.37 -16.01 27.83
C ALA A 48 8.05 -17.38 28.03
N PHE A 49 7.70 -18.08 29.11
CA PHE A 49 8.23 -19.41 29.40
C PHE A 49 7.71 -20.47 28.42
N GLY A 50 6.46 -20.39 27.99
CA GLY A 50 5.90 -21.25 26.95
C GLY A 50 6.65 -21.09 25.62
N ALA A 51 6.93 -19.85 25.21
CA ALA A 51 7.74 -19.56 24.03
C ALA A 51 9.18 -20.07 24.17
N LEU A 52 9.80 -19.96 25.36
CA LEU A 52 11.14 -20.49 25.64
C LEU A 52 11.19 -22.01 25.46
N LEU A 53 10.25 -22.72 26.10
CA LEU A 53 10.13 -24.17 26.02
C LEU A 53 9.87 -24.61 24.59
N LEU A 54 9.04 -23.88 23.84
CA LEU A 54 8.80 -24.16 22.43
C LEU A 54 10.05 -23.90 21.58
N GLY A 55 10.87 -22.91 21.92
CA GLY A 55 12.19 -22.70 21.35
C GLY A 55 13.06 -23.94 21.54
N VAL A 56 13.30 -24.37 22.78
CA VAL A 56 14.15 -25.54 23.04
C VAL A 56 13.57 -26.83 22.40
N PHE A 57 12.23 -26.95 22.34
CA PHE A 57 11.57 -27.98 21.53
C PHE A 57 12.01 -27.95 20.06
N GLN A 58 12.00 -26.77 19.42
CA GLN A 58 12.43 -26.60 18.03
C GLN A 58 13.92 -26.88 17.83
N PHE A 59 14.76 -26.60 18.84
CA PHE A 59 16.17 -26.97 18.80
C PHE A 59 16.37 -28.48 18.62
N GLY A 60 15.46 -29.31 19.14
CA GLY A 60 15.46 -30.75 18.83
C GLY A 60 15.42 -31.01 17.32
N TYR A 61 14.53 -30.34 16.57
CA TYR A 61 14.48 -30.50 15.11
C TYR A 61 15.71 -29.91 14.40
N VAL A 62 16.33 -28.84 14.94
CA VAL A 62 17.62 -28.35 14.44
C VAL A 62 18.68 -29.43 14.55
N PHE A 63 18.81 -30.03 15.72
CA PHE A 63 19.74 -31.13 15.97
C PHE A 63 19.50 -32.31 15.02
N ALA A 64 18.23 -32.68 14.81
CA ALA A 64 17.83 -33.75 13.89
C ALA A 64 18.17 -33.44 12.42
N ALA A 65 17.98 -32.19 11.99
CA ALA A 65 18.22 -31.78 10.61
C ALA A 65 19.72 -31.61 10.30
N VAL A 66 20.52 -31.13 11.26
CA VAL A 66 21.94 -30.86 11.06
C VAL A 66 22.78 -32.14 11.01
N LEU A 67 22.44 -33.14 11.83
CA LEU A 67 23.27 -34.32 12.04
C LEU A 67 22.78 -35.53 11.22
N TYR A 68 23.57 -35.97 10.24
CA TYR A 68 23.32 -37.21 9.50
C TYR A 68 23.98 -38.42 10.18
N HIS A 69 23.51 -38.75 11.39
CA HIS A 69 24.02 -39.87 12.20
C HIS A 69 22.88 -40.49 13.04
N PRO A 70 22.85 -41.81 13.30
CA PRO A 70 21.85 -42.48 14.15
C PRO A 70 21.57 -41.79 15.50
N PHE A 71 22.62 -41.23 16.12
CA PHE A 71 22.52 -40.44 17.35
C PHE A 71 21.54 -39.25 17.27
N ALA A 72 21.26 -38.75 16.07
CA ALA A 72 20.26 -37.70 15.86
C ALA A 72 18.84 -38.12 16.29
N ALA A 73 18.53 -39.42 16.41
CA ALA A 73 17.23 -39.90 16.89
C ALA A 73 16.88 -39.40 18.31
N TYR A 74 17.89 -39.14 19.15
CA TYR A 74 17.71 -38.61 20.51
C TYR A 74 17.18 -37.18 20.55
N HIS A 75 17.08 -36.48 19.42
CA HIS A 75 16.29 -35.25 19.33
C HIS A 75 14.85 -35.43 19.87
N ARG A 76 14.30 -36.64 19.76
CA ARG A 76 12.95 -36.95 20.22
C ARG A 76 12.79 -36.78 21.72
N TRP A 77 13.83 -37.02 22.52
CA TRP A 77 13.79 -36.78 23.96
C TRP A 77 13.59 -35.29 24.28
N ILE A 78 14.21 -34.40 23.48
CA ILE A 78 14.00 -32.95 23.57
C ILE A 78 12.59 -32.59 23.12
N THR A 79 12.17 -33.06 21.95
CA THR A 79 10.86 -32.69 21.38
C THR A 79 9.68 -33.20 22.22
N VAL A 80 9.68 -34.47 22.63
CA VAL A 80 8.62 -35.04 23.48
C VAL A 80 8.69 -34.48 24.90
N GLY A 81 9.91 -34.24 25.41
CA GLY A 81 10.15 -33.67 26.73
C GLY A 81 9.51 -32.30 26.95
N LEU A 82 9.48 -31.46 25.91
CA LEU A 82 9.21 -30.02 26.06
C LEU A 82 7.90 -29.56 25.42
N ILE A 83 7.31 -30.34 24.51
CA ILE A 83 6.07 -29.93 23.82
C ILE A 83 4.88 -29.81 24.77
N LEU A 84 4.69 -30.75 25.69
CA LEU A 84 3.58 -30.73 26.65
C LEU A 84 3.72 -29.55 27.64
N PRO A 85 4.90 -29.32 28.26
CA PRO A 85 5.15 -28.10 29.03
C PRO A 85 4.94 -26.81 28.24
N ALA A 86 5.36 -26.75 26.97
CA ALA A 86 5.20 -25.54 26.15
C ALA A 86 3.71 -25.22 25.91
N ILE A 87 2.91 -26.20 25.46
CA ILE A 87 1.46 -26.04 25.25
C ILE A 87 0.76 -25.66 26.55
N LEU A 88 1.13 -26.31 27.65
CA LEU A 88 0.61 -26.01 28.98
C LEU A 88 0.83 -24.54 29.34
N HIS A 89 2.06 -24.03 29.24
CA HIS A 89 2.37 -22.67 29.63
C HIS A 89 1.70 -21.62 28.71
N ILE A 90 1.56 -21.91 27.41
CA ILE A 90 0.79 -21.05 26.50
C ILE A 90 -0.72 -21.06 26.86
N GLY A 91 -1.31 -22.21 27.18
CA GLY A 91 -2.70 -22.26 27.66
C GLY A 91 -2.92 -21.53 28.98
N GLN A 92 -1.93 -21.62 29.88
CA GLN A 92 -1.91 -20.94 31.17
C GLN A 92 -1.74 -19.41 31.05
N PHE A 93 -1.26 -18.91 29.92
CA PHE A 93 -1.36 -17.48 29.59
C PHE A 93 -2.82 -17.09 29.35
N VAL A 94 -3.54 -17.81 28.48
CA VAL A 94 -4.95 -17.51 28.15
C VAL A 94 -5.86 -17.64 29.37
N ALA A 95 -5.63 -18.67 30.19
CA ALA A 95 -6.40 -18.89 31.41
C ALA A 95 -6.29 -17.75 32.42
N ARG A 96 -5.23 -16.93 32.34
CA ARG A 96 -4.91 -15.84 33.28
C ARG A 96 -4.91 -14.45 32.65
N TYR A 97 -5.15 -14.34 31.35
CA TYR A 97 -5.20 -13.08 30.63
C TYR A 97 -6.64 -12.54 30.58
N PRO A 98 -6.89 -11.23 30.79
CA PRO A 98 -5.92 -10.19 31.15
C PRO A 98 -5.54 -10.21 32.63
N GLU A 99 -6.49 -10.57 33.50
CA GLU A 99 -6.30 -10.75 34.94
C GLU A 99 -6.59 -12.20 35.35
N ASN A 100 -5.95 -12.64 36.44
CA ASN A 100 -6.06 -14.01 36.94
C ASN A 100 -7.27 -14.16 37.87
N ASP A 101 -8.46 -14.16 37.29
CA ASP A 101 -9.75 -14.21 38.00
C ASP A 101 -9.93 -15.51 38.82
N PHE A 102 -9.28 -16.60 38.41
CA PHE A 102 -9.44 -17.94 39.00
C PHE A 102 -8.09 -18.55 39.45
N PRO A 103 -7.41 -17.96 40.45
CA PRO A 103 -6.03 -18.32 40.78
C PRO A 103 -5.88 -19.75 41.32
N LYS A 104 -6.85 -20.25 42.11
CA LYS A 104 -6.83 -21.62 42.65
C LYS A 104 -7.02 -22.67 41.55
N PHE A 105 -8.02 -22.46 40.68
CA PHE A 105 -8.30 -23.34 39.55
C PHE A 105 -7.10 -23.40 38.60
N ASN A 106 -6.56 -22.25 38.19
CA ASN A 106 -5.42 -22.17 37.29
C ASN A 106 -4.14 -22.80 37.87
N ARG A 107 -3.95 -22.76 39.19
CA ARG A 107 -2.84 -23.45 39.85
C ARG A 107 -3.03 -24.97 39.86
N MET A 108 -4.24 -25.43 40.16
CA MET A 108 -4.57 -26.86 40.19
C MET A 108 -4.46 -27.50 38.81
N THR A 109 -5.03 -26.88 37.77
CA THR A 109 -4.95 -27.38 36.39
C THR A 109 -3.50 -27.45 35.91
N MET A 110 -2.69 -26.46 36.26
CA MET A 110 -1.26 -26.46 35.94
C MET A 110 -0.51 -27.62 36.61
N ILE A 111 -0.76 -27.91 37.89
CA ILE A 111 -0.12 -29.02 38.60
C ILE A 111 -0.50 -30.36 37.97
N VAL A 112 -1.79 -30.59 37.71
CA VAL A 112 -2.28 -31.84 37.10
C VAL A 112 -1.66 -32.06 35.72
N LEU A 113 -1.63 -31.03 34.88
CA LEU A 113 -1.03 -31.12 33.55
C LEU A 113 0.51 -31.23 33.59
N TRP A 114 1.19 -30.76 34.62
CA TRP A 114 2.62 -31.06 34.80
C TRP A 114 2.86 -32.51 35.19
N ILE A 115 2.05 -33.08 36.08
CA ILE A 115 2.13 -34.49 36.47
C ILE A 115 1.98 -35.39 35.25
N VAL A 116 0.94 -35.15 34.43
CA VAL A 116 0.71 -35.92 33.19
C VAL A 116 1.88 -35.74 32.21
N ALA A 117 2.46 -34.54 32.10
CA ALA A 117 3.60 -34.30 31.23
C ALA A 117 4.83 -35.11 31.67
N VAL A 118 5.17 -35.08 32.97
CA VAL A 118 6.31 -35.82 33.52
C VAL A 118 6.15 -37.33 33.34
N PHE A 119 4.96 -37.88 33.62
CA PHE A 119 4.69 -39.31 33.39
C PHE A 119 4.78 -39.69 31.92
N SER A 120 4.25 -38.85 31.01
CA SER A 120 4.31 -39.10 29.57
C SER A 120 5.74 -39.11 29.04
N VAL A 121 6.57 -38.16 29.51
CA VAL A 121 8.00 -38.07 29.15
C VAL A 121 8.78 -39.26 29.70
N GLY A 122 8.54 -39.63 30.97
CA GLY A 122 9.14 -40.82 31.58
C GLY A 122 8.79 -42.10 30.82
N TYR A 123 7.52 -42.28 30.47
CA TYR A 123 7.05 -43.40 29.65
C TYR A 123 7.73 -43.44 28.27
N PHE A 124 7.85 -42.30 27.59
CA PHE A 124 8.52 -42.21 26.29
C PHE A 124 10.01 -42.54 26.37
N CYS A 125 10.74 -41.95 27.33
CA CYS A 125 12.17 -42.18 27.49
C CYS A 125 12.46 -43.63 27.86
N TYR A 126 11.68 -44.21 28.79
CA TYR A 126 11.78 -45.64 29.14
C TYR A 126 11.55 -46.54 27.92
N SER A 127 10.52 -46.26 27.12
CA SER A 127 10.18 -47.09 25.95
C SER A 127 11.12 -46.93 24.76
N THR A 128 11.88 -45.83 24.69
CA THR A 128 12.82 -45.53 23.59
C THR A 128 14.28 -45.80 23.92
N TRP A 129 14.61 -46.08 25.19
CA TRP A 129 15.98 -46.23 25.65
C TRP A 129 16.80 -47.26 24.86
N ASN A 130 16.19 -48.41 24.54
CA ASN A 130 16.81 -49.50 23.75
C ASN A 130 16.13 -49.72 22.39
N ALA A 131 15.41 -48.72 21.89
CA ALA A 131 14.71 -48.83 20.62
C ALA A 131 15.69 -48.78 19.43
N SER A 132 15.42 -49.58 18.39
CA SER A 132 16.12 -49.41 17.11
C SER A 132 15.76 -48.07 16.48
N VAL A 133 16.64 -47.55 15.61
CA VAL A 133 16.43 -46.27 14.93
C VAL A 133 16.15 -46.49 13.44
N LYS A 134 15.33 -45.63 12.85
CA LYS A 134 15.01 -45.62 11.42
C LYS A 134 15.28 -44.25 10.82
N TYR A 135 15.67 -44.23 9.56
CA TYR A 135 15.86 -42.99 8.82
C TYR A 135 14.62 -42.66 7.98
N HIS A 136 14.08 -41.46 8.15
CA HIS A 136 12.97 -40.97 7.35
C HIS A 136 13.48 -40.12 6.18
N PHE A 137 13.45 -40.68 4.97
CA PHE A 137 13.92 -39.99 3.76
C PHE A 137 13.13 -38.73 3.43
N THR A 138 11.80 -38.75 3.56
CA THR A 138 10.95 -37.57 3.33
C THR A 138 11.16 -36.48 4.37
N ALA A 139 11.72 -36.80 5.54
CA ALA A 139 11.94 -35.87 6.64
C ALA A 139 13.42 -35.51 6.85
N HIS A 140 14.31 -36.17 6.11
CA HIS A 140 15.76 -36.07 6.18
C HIS A 140 16.40 -36.22 7.58
N HIS A 141 15.80 -37.00 8.49
CA HIS A 141 16.32 -37.22 9.85
C HIS A 141 16.12 -38.65 10.39
N TRP A 142 16.84 -38.97 11.47
CA TRP A 142 16.71 -40.22 12.22
C TRP A 142 15.65 -40.12 13.31
N ASP A 143 14.80 -41.14 13.47
CA ASP A 143 13.78 -41.25 14.52
C ASP A 143 13.83 -42.66 15.17
N PHE A 144 13.24 -42.80 16.35
CA PHE A 144 13.09 -44.10 17.01
C PHE A 144 12.05 -44.95 16.28
N ASN A 145 12.33 -46.25 16.16
CA ASN A 145 11.44 -47.23 15.55
C ASN A 145 10.40 -47.74 16.56
N THR A 146 9.66 -46.82 17.19
CA THR A 146 8.64 -47.11 18.22
C THR A 146 7.36 -46.34 17.90
N GLU A 147 6.65 -46.79 16.86
CA GLU A 147 5.48 -46.05 16.33
C GLU A 147 4.30 -46.04 17.29
N ASN A 148 4.02 -47.16 17.99
CA ASN A 148 2.94 -47.25 18.98
C ASN A 148 3.12 -46.24 20.12
N VAL A 149 4.33 -46.15 20.67
CA VAL A 149 4.65 -45.20 21.76
C VAL A 149 4.50 -43.77 21.24
N SER A 150 5.02 -43.49 20.04
CA SER A 150 4.89 -42.17 19.41
C SER A 150 3.44 -41.78 19.12
N ARG A 151 2.57 -42.74 18.77
CA ARG A 151 1.14 -42.55 18.56
C ARG A 151 0.41 -42.22 19.86
N THR A 152 0.70 -42.96 20.94
CA THR A 152 0.16 -42.66 22.27
C THR A 152 0.52 -41.25 22.71
N ILE A 153 1.79 -40.86 22.55
CA ILE A 153 2.24 -39.49 22.85
C ILE A 153 1.55 -38.46 21.96
N ALA A 154 1.35 -38.73 20.67
CA ALA A 154 0.62 -37.83 19.76
C ALA A 154 -0.83 -37.59 20.21
N ILE A 155 -1.52 -38.63 20.70
CA ILE A 155 -2.88 -38.51 21.27
C ILE A 155 -2.87 -37.66 22.54
N ILE A 156 -1.89 -37.86 23.43
CA ILE A 156 -1.73 -37.03 24.64
C ILE A 156 -1.48 -35.56 24.26
N ILE A 157 -0.62 -35.29 23.27
CA ILE A 157 -0.39 -33.93 22.75
C ILE A 157 -1.68 -33.33 22.20
N PHE A 158 -2.47 -34.11 21.44
CA PHE A 158 -3.76 -33.66 20.94
C PHE A 158 -4.73 -33.28 22.07
N SER A 159 -4.81 -34.08 23.15
CA SER A 159 -5.59 -33.74 24.33
C SER A 159 -5.11 -32.43 24.99
N TYR A 160 -3.80 -32.20 25.08
CA TYR A 160 -3.24 -30.95 25.61
C TYR A 160 -3.64 -29.74 24.77
N VAL A 161 -3.53 -29.85 23.44
CA VAL A 161 -3.94 -28.79 22.52
C VAL A 161 -5.44 -28.54 22.63
N PHE A 162 -6.27 -29.58 22.64
CA PHE A 162 -7.72 -29.43 22.81
C PHE A 162 -8.06 -28.70 24.12
N ILE A 163 -7.45 -29.08 25.24
CA ILE A 163 -7.71 -28.44 26.53
C ILE A 163 -7.22 -26.98 26.52
N ASN A 164 -5.95 -26.75 26.15
CA ASN A 164 -5.29 -25.46 26.32
C ASN A 164 -5.62 -24.44 25.23
N PHE A 165 -5.80 -24.89 23.99
CA PHE A 165 -6.00 -24.02 22.83
C PHE A 165 -7.45 -23.99 22.34
N LEU A 166 -8.35 -24.84 22.84
CA LEU A 166 -9.77 -24.80 22.47
C LEU A 166 -10.68 -24.64 23.70
N ALA A 167 -10.64 -25.58 24.64
CA ALA A 167 -11.57 -25.60 25.78
C ALA A 167 -11.37 -24.39 26.73
N ILE A 168 -10.12 -24.12 27.15
CA ILE A 168 -9.80 -22.99 28.03
C ILE A 168 -10.15 -21.63 27.39
N PRO A 169 -9.75 -21.33 26.14
CA PRO A 169 -10.15 -20.09 25.48
C PRO A 169 -11.67 -19.95 25.33
N ILE A 170 -12.39 -21.01 24.93
CA ILE A 170 -13.87 -20.99 24.82
C ILE A 170 -14.51 -20.67 26.16
N TRP A 171 -14.06 -21.34 27.23
CA TRP A 171 -14.52 -21.06 28.59
C TRP A 171 -14.25 -19.59 28.99
N ARG A 172 -13.06 -19.06 28.71
CA ARG A 172 -12.73 -17.64 28.97
C ARG A 172 -13.60 -16.68 28.17
N MET A 173 -13.91 -16.99 26.90
CA MET A 173 -14.78 -16.15 26.07
C MET A 173 -16.23 -16.11 26.56
N ILE A 174 -16.72 -17.18 27.16
CA ILE A 174 -18.07 -17.21 27.76
C ILE A 174 -18.13 -16.32 29.01
N TYR A 175 -17.06 -16.32 29.80
CA TYR A 175 -16.98 -15.54 31.04
C TYR A 175 -16.71 -14.05 30.81
N LEU A 176 -15.79 -13.71 29.91
CA LEU A 176 -15.37 -12.33 29.64
C LEU A 176 -16.41 -11.59 28.76
N LYS A 177 -16.62 -10.31 29.05
CA LYS A 177 -17.53 -9.42 28.28
C LYS A 177 -16.76 -8.30 27.57
N GLY A 178 -17.41 -7.67 26.59
CA GLY A 178 -16.86 -6.51 25.87
C GLY A 178 -15.65 -6.83 24.97
N LYS A 179 -14.72 -5.89 24.86
CA LYS A 179 -13.57 -5.95 23.93
C LYS A 179 -12.61 -7.10 24.25
N THR A 180 -12.43 -7.46 25.53
CA THR A 180 -11.54 -8.54 25.98
C THR A 180 -11.92 -9.91 25.44
N ARG A 181 -13.23 -10.16 25.25
CA ARG A 181 -13.73 -11.40 24.64
C ARG A 181 -13.17 -11.59 23.23
N TRP A 182 -13.19 -10.53 22.42
CA TRP A 182 -12.68 -10.56 21.05
C TRP A 182 -11.15 -10.70 21.00
N ILE A 183 -10.44 -10.17 22.01
CA ILE A 183 -8.98 -10.38 22.13
C ILE A 183 -8.67 -11.85 22.42
N ILE A 184 -9.40 -12.51 23.34
CA ILE A 184 -9.25 -13.95 23.59
C ILE A 184 -9.62 -14.77 22.35
N PHE A 185 -10.67 -14.38 21.61
CA PHE A 185 -11.01 -15.03 20.35
C PHE A 185 -9.86 -14.94 19.32
N ALA A 186 -9.23 -13.77 19.20
CA ALA A 186 -8.09 -13.61 18.30
C ALA A 186 -6.89 -14.49 18.70
N PHE A 187 -6.59 -14.58 20.00
CA PHE A 187 -5.57 -15.50 20.51
C PHE A 187 -5.95 -16.97 20.25
N LEU A 188 -7.20 -17.36 20.48
CA LEU A 188 -7.72 -18.69 20.14
C LEU A 188 -7.46 -19.03 18.68
N MET A 189 -7.84 -18.15 17.74
CA MET A 189 -7.61 -18.38 16.31
C MET A 189 -6.12 -18.56 15.99
N SER A 190 -5.25 -17.76 16.61
CA SER A 190 -3.81 -17.90 16.46
C SER A 190 -3.28 -19.25 16.97
N PHE A 191 -3.79 -19.75 18.09
CA PHE A 191 -3.39 -21.07 18.62
C PHE A 191 -3.98 -22.23 17.81
N LEU A 192 -5.14 -22.07 17.18
CA LEU A 192 -5.68 -23.07 16.26
C LEU A 192 -4.79 -23.23 15.02
N VAL A 193 -4.36 -22.09 14.44
CA VAL A 193 -3.45 -22.05 13.30
C VAL A 193 -2.09 -22.64 13.69
N GLY A 194 -1.47 -22.17 14.77
CA GLY A 194 -0.12 -22.56 15.17
C GLY A 194 -0.01 -23.86 15.95
N GLY A 195 -1.09 -24.37 16.53
CA GLY A 195 -1.04 -25.53 17.44
C GLY A 195 -1.86 -26.70 16.91
N THR A 196 -3.16 -26.48 16.67
CA THR A 196 -4.09 -27.55 16.29
C THR A 196 -3.77 -28.13 14.92
N VAL A 197 -3.59 -27.29 13.90
CA VAL A 197 -3.31 -27.77 12.54
C VAL A 197 -2.00 -28.59 12.48
N PRO A 198 -0.87 -28.13 13.05
CA PRO A 198 0.35 -28.93 13.10
C PRO A 198 0.21 -30.25 13.88
N VAL A 199 -0.56 -30.29 14.97
CA VAL A 199 -0.76 -31.53 15.73
C VAL A 199 -1.63 -32.54 14.96
N VAL A 200 -2.68 -32.06 14.28
CA VAL A 200 -3.47 -32.92 13.38
C VAL A 200 -2.60 -33.42 12.22
N ALA A 201 -1.80 -32.56 11.60
CA ALA A 201 -0.85 -32.96 10.57
C ALA A 201 0.19 -33.98 11.09
N ASN A 202 0.69 -33.83 12.33
CA ASN A 202 1.56 -34.82 12.95
C ASN A 202 0.87 -36.18 13.10
N LEU A 203 -0.38 -36.19 13.58
CA LEU A 203 -1.17 -37.41 13.75
C LEU A 203 -1.40 -38.10 12.40
N LEU A 204 -1.85 -37.35 11.39
CA LEU A 204 -2.04 -37.86 10.03
C LEU A 204 -0.74 -38.40 9.43
N SER A 205 0.39 -37.72 9.69
CA SER A 205 1.70 -38.17 9.22
C SER A 205 2.17 -39.45 9.93
N ARG A 206 1.90 -39.58 11.24
CA ARG A 206 2.16 -40.79 12.02
C ARG A 206 1.30 -41.98 11.56
N ASP A 207 0.04 -41.72 11.23
CA ASP A 207 -0.88 -42.72 10.69
C ASP A 207 -0.67 -42.99 9.18
N GLY A 208 0.35 -42.38 8.55
CA GLY A 208 0.77 -42.65 7.17
C GLY A 208 -0.05 -41.97 6.06
N TYR A 209 -0.98 -41.08 6.42
CA TYR A 209 -1.86 -40.36 5.48
C TYR A 209 -1.16 -39.22 4.74
N ILE A 210 -0.21 -38.55 5.38
CA ILE A 210 0.58 -37.48 4.77
C ILE A 210 2.07 -37.71 4.96
N GLU A 211 2.87 -37.21 4.03
CA GLU A 211 4.32 -37.28 4.16
C GLU A 211 4.84 -36.48 5.36
N ARG A 212 5.97 -36.94 5.93
CA ARG A 212 6.66 -36.22 7.01
C ARG A 212 7.16 -34.84 6.57
N SER A 213 7.52 -34.71 5.29
CA SER A 213 7.93 -33.46 4.64
C SER A 213 6.87 -32.36 4.77
N ILE A 214 5.61 -32.72 4.47
CA ILE A 214 4.44 -31.84 4.51
C ILE A 214 4.19 -31.40 5.96
N TYR A 215 4.26 -32.34 6.91
CA TYR A 215 4.13 -32.03 8.33
C TYR A 215 5.18 -31.02 8.79
N LEU A 216 6.46 -31.28 8.55
CA LEU A 216 7.56 -30.41 8.98
C LEU A 216 7.47 -29.01 8.35
N THR A 217 7.15 -28.95 7.06
CA THR A 217 6.97 -27.68 6.34
C THR A 217 5.81 -26.88 6.91
N SER A 218 4.67 -27.54 7.16
CA SER A 218 3.48 -26.92 7.76
C SER A 218 3.76 -26.40 9.17
N VAL A 219 4.51 -27.15 9.99
CA VAL A 219 4.91 -26.72 11.35
C VAL A 219 5.65 -25.40 11.28
N VAL A 220 6.69 -25.30 10.44
CA VAL A 220 7.52 -24.09 10.35
C VAL A 220 6.66 -22.89 9.93
N LEU A 221 5.90 -23.01 8.84
CA LEU A 221 5.10 -21.89 8.31
C LEU A 221 3.99 -21.44 9.29
N LEU A 222 3.23 -22.39 9.83
CA LEU A 222 2.11 -22.09 10.71
C LEU A 222 2.57 -21.59 12.08
N PHE A 223 3.69 -22.09 12.61
CA PHE A 223 4.27 -21.58 13.85
C PHE A 223 4.71 -20.13 13.67
N MET A 224 5.39 -19.80 12.57
CA MET A 224 5.81 -18.42 12.30
C MET A 224 4.63 -17.47 12.19
N ALA A 225 3.60 -17.86 11.42
CA ALA A 225 2.37 -17.07 11.28
C ALA A 225 1.66 -16.88 12.63
N ALA A 226 1.52 -17.94 13.42
CA ALA A 226 0.88 -17.85 14.73
C ALA A 226 1.67 -16.98 15.72
N PHE A 227 3.00 -17.10 15.75
CA PHE A 227 3.83 -16.28 16.60
C PHE A 227 3.80 -14.79 16.22
N PHE A 228 3.75 -14.50 14.92
CA PHE A 228 3.53 -13.14 14.42
C PHE A 228 2.23 -12.55 14.93
N ILE A 229 1.13 -13.31 14.79
CA ILE A 229 -0.20 -12.89 15.24
C ILE A 229 -0.21 -12.72 16.76
N ILE A 230 0.32 -13.68 17.53
CA ILE A 230 0.42 -13.59 19.00
C ILE A 230 1.16 -12.33 19.43
N LEU A 231 2.30 -12.04 18.79
CA LEU A 231 3.11 -10.88 19.13
C LEU A 231 2.37 -9.57 18.84
N ILE A 232 1.75 -9.43 17.66
CA ILE A 232 0.96 -8.24 17.31
C ILE A 232 -0.22 -8.06 18.25
N LEU A 233 -1.00 -9.14 18.48
CA LEU A 233 -2.14 -9.10 19.38
C LEU A 233 -1.71 -8.67 20.79
N TYR A 234 -0.62 -9.24 21.29
CA TYR A 234 -0.10 -8.87 22.59
C TYR A 234 0.39 -7.41 22.64
N LEU A 235 1.19 -6.95 21.67
CA LEU A 235 1.73 -5.58 21.67
C LEU A 235 0.65 -4.48 21.51
N ASN A 236 -0.48 -4.81 20.87
CA ASN A 236 -1.58 -3.88 20.64
C ASN A 236 -2.65 -3.90 21.74
N PHE A 237 -2.85 -5.04 22.40
CA PHE A 237 -3.95 -5.21 23.36
C PHE A 237 -3.50 -5.48 24.79
N SER A 238 -2.21 -5.67 25.05
CA SER A 238 -1.70 -5.90 26.41
C SER A 238 -1.96 -4.69 27.31
N VAL A 239 -2.28 -5.00 28.57
CA VAL A 239 -2.45 -4.02 29.66
C VAL A 239 -1.08 -3.50 30.13
N GLU A 240 0.01 -4.20 29.80
CA GLU A 240 1.35 -3.86 30.24
C GLU A 240 1.97 -2.78 29.35
N LYS A 241 2.58 -1.78 29.99
CA LYS A 241 3.35 -0.75 29.29
C LYS A 241 4.59 -1.40 28.67
N THR A 242 4.60 -1.48 27.35
CA THR A 242 5.75 -1.93 26.56
C THR A 242 6.48 -0.71 25.99
N SER A 243 7.81 -0.76 25.90
CA SER A 243 8.56 0.33 25.28
C SER A 243 8.27 0.39 23.78
N PHE A 244 8.27 1.61 23.23
CA PHE A 244 8.04 1.82 21.80
C PHE A 244 9.07 1.05 20.94
N MET A 245 10.34 1.04 21.38
CA MET A 245 11.42 0.30 20.72
C MET A 245 11.13 -1.20 20.66
N LEU A 246 10.63 -1.79 21.74
CA LEU A 246 10.31 -3.22 21.78
C LEU A 246 9.20 -3.57 20.79
N LYS A 247 8.21 -2.68 20.60
CA LYS A 247 7.14 -2.87 19.60
C LYS A 247 7.68 -2.89 18.18
N ILE A 248 8.45 -1.86 17.81
CA ILE A 248 9.02 -1.72 16.46
C ILE A 248 9.95 -2.89 16.14
N VAL A 249 10.88 -3.21 17.06
CA VAL A 249 11.85 -4.28 16.85
C VAL A 249 11.14 -5.63 16.78
N GLY A 250 10.21 -5.90 17.70
CA GLY A 250 9.46 -7.15 17.73
C GLY A 250 8.67 -7.40 16.45
N ILE A 251 7.91 -6.40 15.98
CA ILE A 251 7.10 -6.52 14.75
C ILE A 251 8.02 -6.69 13.54
N THR A 252 9.00 -5.81 13.36
CA THR A 252 9.93 -5.87 12.22
C THR A 252 10.65 -7.21 12.16
N PHE A 253 11.10 -7.70 13.31
CA PHE A 253 11.81 -8.96 13.42
C PHE A 253 10.99 -10.13 12.86
N VAL A 254 9.77 -10.33 13.36
CA VAL A 254 8.96 -11.47 12.92
C VAL A 254 8.52 -11.32 11.47
N THR A 255 8.26 -10.10 11.00
CA THR A 255 7.94 -9.84 9.58
C THR A 255 9.10 -10.24 8.67
N VAL A 256 10.32 -9.77 8.95
CA VAL A 256 11.50 -10.07 8.13
C VAL A 256 11.80 -11.57 8.11
N LEU A 257 11.73 -12.23 9.27
CA LEU A 257 11.94 -13.67 9.34
C LEU A 257 10.89 -14.44 8.53
N THR A 258 9.62 -14.03 8.58
CA THR A 258 8.53 -14.68 7.81
C THR A 258 8.76 -14.56 6.31
N ILE A 259 9.14 -13.37 5.82
CA ILE A 259 9.50 -13.18 4.40
C ILE A 259 10.68 -14.08 4.03
N MET A 260 11.70 -14.13 4.89
CA MET A 260 12.88 -14.95 4.67
C MET A 260 12.56 -16.44 4.61
N GLN A 261 11.61 -16.94 5.41
CA GLN A 261 11.15 -18.33 5.32
C GLN A 261 10.53 -18.66 3.95
N VAL A 262 9.71 -17.75 3.41
CA VAL A 262 9.09 -17.94 2.09
C VAL A 262 10.16 -17.98 1.00
N LEU A 263 11.12 -17.05 1.03
CA LEU A 263 12.21 -17.01 0.06
C LEU A 263 13.10 -18.27 0.13
N VAL A 264 13.41 -18.74 1.34
CA VAL A 264 14.22 -19.96 1.51
C VAL A 264 13.46 -21.22 1.11
N TYR A 265 12.15 -21.29 1.38
CA TYR A 265 11.32 -22.39 0.90
C TYR A 265 11.39 -22.51 -0.63
N ILE A 266 11.21 -21.41 -1.36
CA ILE A 266 11.33 -21.37 -2.82
C ILE A 266 12.75 -21.77 -3.25
N SER A 267 13.77 -21.14 -2.66
CA SER A 267 15.18 -21.44 -2.98
C SER A 267 15.55 -22.91 -2.75
N ASN A 268 15.02 -23.54 -1.71
CA ASN A 268 15.29 -24.95 -1.43
C ASN A 268 14.53 -25.88 -2.37
N GLN A 269 13.31 -25.52 -2.78
CA GLN A 269 12.54 -26.26 -3.79
C GLN A 269 13.26 -26.23 -5.15
N ASP A 270 13.80 -25.08 -5.54
CA ASP A 270 14.61 -24.94 -6.75
C ASP A 270 15.88 -25.79 -6.64
N LYS A 271 16.52 -25.80 -5.47
CA LYS A 271 17.74 -26.59 -5.23
C LYS A 271 17.49 -28.10 -5.28
N GLU A 272 16.36 -28.58 -4.79
CA GLU A 272 15.92 -29.98 -4.95
C GLU A 272 15.75 -30.35 -6.43
N SER A 273 15.12 -29.47 -7.20
CA SER A 273 14.92 -29.66 -8.64
C SER A 273 16.26 -29.68 -9.40
N GLU A 274 17.20 -28.78 -9.06
CA GLU A 274 18.56 -28.78 -9.61
C GLU A 274 19.28 -30.11 -9.34
N TYR A 275 19.15 -30.66 -8.13
CA TYR A 275 19.74 -31.96 -7.80
C TYR A 275 19.18 -33.07 -8.69
N ASP A 276 17.87 -33.11 -8.91
CA ASP A 276 17.23 -34.10 -9.78
C ASP A 276 17.71 -33.96 -11.23
N ILE A 277 17.73 -32.74 -11.77
CA ILE A 277 18.17 -32.47 -13.14
C ILE A 277 19.64 -32.91 -13.31
N LEU A 278 20.53 -32.52 -12.40
CA LEU A 278 21.94 -32.90 -12.47
C LEU A 278 22.15 -34.41 -12.33
N SER A 279 21.42 -35.05 -11.41
CA SER A 279 21.49 -36.50 -11.23
C SER A 279 21.02 -37.26 -12.47
N ARG A 280 19.97 -36.76 -13.14
CA ARG A 280 19.49 -37.31 -14.43
C ARG A 280 20.55 -37.15 -15.52
N ILE A 281 21.17 -35.99 -15.66
CA ILE A 281 22.26 -35.77 -16.64
C ILE A 281 23.45 -36.69 -16.36
N TYR A 282 23.84 -36.86 -15.10
CA TYR A 282 24.92 -37.76 -14.71
C TYR A 282 24.59 -39.23 -14.96
N MET A 283 23.34 -39.63 -14.72
CA MET A 283 22.85 -40.95 -15.08
C MET A 283 22.98 -41.19 -16.59
N GLU A 284 22.50 -40.28 -17.44
CA GLU A 284 22.57 -40.46 -18.89
C GLU A 284 24.00 -40.60 -19.40
N LYS A 285 24.90 -39.71 -18.95
CA LYS A 285 26.33 -39.81 -19.29
C LYS A 285 26.96 -41.13 -18.83
N ALA A 286 26.56 -41.64 -17.66
CA ALA A 286 27.07 -42.90 -17.13
C ALA A 286 26.59 -44.10 -17.96
N LEU A 287 25.34 -44.06 -18.42
CA LEU A 287 24.76 -45.12 -19.26
C LEU A 287 25.35 -45.13 -20.67
N GLU A 288 25.75 -43.97 -21.19
CA GLU A 288 26.46 -43.82 -22.48
C GLU A 288 27.95 -44.22 -22.43
N GLY A 289 28.47 -44.59 -21.26
CA GLY A 289 29.87 -45.03 -21.08
C GLY A 289 30.86 -43.88 -20.83
N GLY A 290 30.38 -42.66 -20.61
CA GLY A 290 31.22 -41.53 -20.22
C GLY A 290 31.80 -41.67 -18.81
N THR A 291 32.95 -41.06 -18.55
CA THR A 291 33.49 -40.96 -17.18
C THR A 291 32.67 -39.96 -16.38
N VAL A 292 32.00 -40.42 -15.32
CA VAL A 292 31.18 -39.55 -14.47
C VAL A 292 31.82 -39.41 -13.08
N LYS A 293 32.22 -38.18 -12.74
CA LYS A 293 32.50 -37.76 -11.35
C LYS A 293 31.19 -37.21 -10.78
N GLY A 294 30.54 -37.94 -9.87
CA GLY A 294 29.22 -37.53 -9.37
C GLY A 294 28.59 -38.40 -8.27
N GLY A 295 29.38 -39.10 -7.46
CA GLY A 295 28.83 -39.86 -6.31
C GLY A 295 27.93 -41.05 -6.66
N ILE A 296 28.01 -41.57 -7.89
CA ILE A 296 27.32 -42.80 -8.32
C ILE A 296 27.87 -43.96 -7.49
N ALA A 297 26.97 -44.61 -6.74
CA ALA A 297 27.26 -45.80 -5.94
C ALA A 297 27.14 -47.08 -6.77
N TYR A 298 26.08 -47.23 -7.56
CA TYR A 298 25.85 -48.41 -8.40
C TYR A 298 25.13 -48.08 -9.70
N ILE A 299 25.29 -48.95 -10.70
CA ILE A 299 24.53 -48.95 -11.95
C ILE A 299 23.96 -50.35 -12.12
N LEU A 300 22.66 -50.44 -12.37
CA LEU A 300 22.02 -51.71 -12.64
C LEU A 300 21.24 -51.57 -13.94
N LYS A 301 21.49 -52.45 -14.89
CA LYS A 301 20.79 -52.48 -16.18
C LYS A 301 20.12 -53.82 -16.36
N TRP A 302 18.84 -53.81 -16.72
CA TRP A 302 18.06 -55.00 -17.04
C TRP A 302 17.73 -55.00 -18.53
N ASN A 303 18.14 -56.05 -19.23
CA ASN A 303 17.79 -56.27 -20.62
C ASN A 303 16.52 -57.13 -20.69
N ARG A 304 15.47 -56.60 -21.33
CA ARG A 304 14.19 -57.28 -21.48
C ARG A 304 14.25 -58.48 -22.43
N THR A 305 15.08 -58.44 -23.48
CA THR A 305 15.11 -59.52 -24.49
C THR A 305 15.64 -60.83 -23.91
N ASP A 306 16.71 -60.74 -23.12
CA ASP A 306 17.44 -61.89 -22.62
C ASP A 306 17.15 -62.15 -21.13
N ASN A 307 16.28 -61.31 -20.53
CA ASN A 307 15.96 -61.29 -19.11
C ASN A 307 17.21 -61.36 -18.19
N SER A 308 18.23 -60.58 -18.55
CA SER A 308 19.54 -60.60 -17.89
C SER A 308 19.86 -59.26 -17.23
N PHE A 309 20.62 -59.30 -16.13
CA PHE A 309 21.07 -58.12 -15.40
C PHE A 309 22.56 -57.86 -15.66
N ASP A 310 22.86 -56.68 -16.19
CA ASP A 310 24.21 -56.11 -16.18
C ASP A 310 24.41 -55.33 -14.86
N ARG A 311 25.30 -55.86 -14.02
CA ARG A 311 25.52 -55.44 -12.62
C ARG A 311 26.76 -54.55 -12.47
N ARG A 312 26.97 -53.60 -13.37
CA ARG A 312 28.12 -52.69 -13.33
C ARG A 312 28.18 -51.87 -12.03
N LYS A 313 29.21 -52.08 -11.20
CA LYS A 313 29.35 -51.49 -9.85
C LYS A 313 28.23 -51.88 -8.88
N PHE A 314 27.48 -52.96 -9.13
CA PHE A 314 26.42 -53.41 -8.23
C PHE A 314 26.86 -54.65 -7.41
N ASP A 315 27.08 -54.44 -6.11
CA ASP A 315 27.24 -55.50 -5.10
C ASP A 315 25.96 -55.69 -4.26
N SER A 316 25.36 -56.88 -4.30
CA SER A 316 24.14 -57.23 -3.55
C SER A 316 24.30 -57.20 -2.01
N LYS A 317 25.54 -57.25 -1.51
CA LYS A 317 25.83 -57.09 -0.08
C LYS A 317 25.72 -55.64 0.36
N LEU A 318 26.13 -54.69 -0.49
CA LEU A 318 26.20 -53.27 -0.15
C LEU A 318 25.01 -52.46 -0.65
N HIS A 319 24.35 -52.90 -1.71
CA HIS A 319 23.32 -52.16 -2.41
C HIS A 319 21.90 -52.69 -2.12
N PRO A 320 20.86 -51.92 -2.51
CA PRO A 320 19.47 -52.24 -2.22
C PRO A 320 18.99 -53.58 -2.80
N ASN A 321 17.86 -54.08 -2.31
CA ASN A 321 17.31 -55.38 -2.73
C ASN A 321 17.02 -55.40 -4.25
N LEU A 322 17.65 -56.33 -4.96
CA LEU A 322 17.52 -56.50 -6.41
C LEU A 322 16.08 -56.84 -6.83
N GLU A 323 15.39 -57.68 -6.06
CA GLU A 323 14.00 -58.09 -6.34
C GLU A 323 13.06 -56.88 -6.34
N GLN A 324 13.25 -55.98 -5.38
CA GLN A 324 12.46 -54.75 -5.28
C GLN A 324 12.76 -53.77 -6.43
N ILE A 325 14.02 -53.68 -6.86
CA ILE A 325 14.39 -52.86 -8.03
C ILE A 325 13.79 -53.44 -9.31
N GLU A 326 13.80 -54.77 -9.47
CA GLU A 326 13.19 -55.44 -10.61
C GLU A 326 11.68 -55.19 -10.70
N ILE A 327 10.97 -55.21 -9.58
CA ILE A 327 9.55 -54.87 -9.53
C ILE A 327 9.34 -53.42 -9.97
N ASP A 328 10.14 -52.48 -9.49
CA ASP A 328 10.02 -51.07 -9.91
C ASP A 328 10.34 -50.87 -11.39
N PHE A 329 11.33 -51.60 -11.93
CA PHE A 329 11.60 -51.61 -13.36
C PHE A 329 10.38 -52.02 -14.15
N LYS A 330 9.74 -53.13 -13.76
CA LYS A 330 8.54 -53.63 -14.44
C LYS A 330 7.35 -52.66 -14.28
N ASN A 331 7.16 -52.06 -13.10
CA ASN A 331 6.13 -51.05 -12.88
C ASN A 331 6.36 -49.79 -13.72
N THR A 332 7.60 -49.29 -13.78
CA THR A 332 7.97 -48.10 -14.56
C THR A 332 7.78 -48.35 -16.06
N LEU A 333 8.18 -49.54 -16.52
CA LEU A 333 7.97 -49.97 -17.90
C LEU A 333 6.47 -49.99 -18.25
N LEU A 334 5.63 -50.61 -17.41
CA LEU A 334 4.19 -50.63 -17.61
C LEU A 334 3.61 -49.21 -17.64
N TYR A 335 4.13 -48.29 -16.83
CA TYR A 335 3.72 -46.88 -16.84
C TYR A 335 4.01 -46.25 -18.20
N ASP A 336 5.28 -46.31 -18.63
CA ASP A 336 5.70 -45.73 -19.90
C ASP A 336 4.96 -46.36 -21.09
N GLU A 337 4.71 -47.67 -21.09
CA GLU A 337 3.95 -48.36 -22.14
C GLU A 337 2.48 -47.90 -22.20
N ILE A 338 1.79 -47.85 -21.05
CA ILE A 338 0.37 -47.41 -20.98
C ILE A 338 0.23 -45.99 -21.51
N PHE A 339 1.09 -45.06 -21.07
CA PHE A 339 0.93 -43.65 -21.42
C PHE A 339 1.47 -43.31 -22.82
N ASN A 340 2.31 -44.17 -23.41
CA ASN A 340 2.75 -44.04 -24.81
C ASN A 340 1.81 -44.68 -25.84
N PHE A 341 0.78 -45.44 -25.44
CA PHE A 341 -0.20 -45.99 -26.39
C PHE A 341 -0.93 -44.89 -27.20
N SER A 342 -1.21 -45.22 -28.46
CA SER A 342 -2.06 -44.42 -29.36
C SER A 342 -3.45 -44.22 -28.76
N GLU A 343 -4.07 -43.06 -29.05
CA GLU A 343 -5.46 -42.77 -28.66
C GLU A 343 -6.49 -43.66 -29.39
N LYS A 344 -6.11 -44.35 -30.48
CA LYS A 344 -6.98 -45.30 -31.18
C LYS A 344 -6.65 -46.74 -30.77
N GLY A 345 -7.65 -47.52 -30.38
CA GLY A 345 -7.47 -48.91 -29.93
C GLY A 345 -6.85 -48.99 -28.54
N PHE A 346 -7.00 -47.93 -27.73
CA PHE A 346 -6.38 -47.81 -26.41
C PHE A 346 -6.89 -48.91 -25.48
N ARG A 347 -8.21 -49.15 -25.45
CA ARG A 347 -8.83 -50.18 -24.59
C ARG A 347 -8.29 -51.59 -24.87
N GLU A 348 -8.20 -51.97 -26.14
CA GLU A 348 -7.71 -53.30 -26.55
C GLU A 348 -6.23 -53.46 -26.18
N SER A 349 -5.42 -52.45 -26.50
CA SER A 349 -3.98 -52.43 -26.19
C SER A 349 -3.73 -52.52 -24.68
N LEU A 350 -4.50 -51.75 -23.89
CA LEU A 350 -4.42 -51.77 -22.44
C LEU A 350 -4.86 -53.12 -21.86
N THR A 351 -5.95 -53.71 -22.37
CA THR A 351 -6.44 -55.02 -21.89
C THR A 351 -5.40 -56.11 -22.13
N LYS A 352 -4.81 -56.14 -23.33
CA LYS A 352 -3.74 -57.07 -23.67
C LYS A 352 -2.51 -56.88 -22.77
N LEU A 353 -2.08 -55.64 -22.55
CA LEU A 353 -0.95 -55.35 -21.67
C LEU A 353 -1.21 -55.80 -20.22
N MET A 354 -2.45 -55.65 -19.73
CA MET A 354 -2.82 -56.13 -18.40
C MET A 354 -2.75 -57.65 -18.27
N GLU A 355 -3.04 -58.40 -19.33
CA GLU A 355 -2.87 -59.87 -19.35
C GLU A 355 -1.40 -60.27 -19.19
N GLU A 356 -0.49 -59.54 -19.85
CA GLU A 356 0.96 -59.79 -19.85
C GLU A 356 1.70 -59.22 -18.61
N SER A 357 1.04 -58.41 -17.78
CA SER A 357 1.65 -57.79 -16.59
C SER A 357 2.12 -58.79 -15.53
N HIS A 358 3.17 -58.43 -14.78
CA HIS A 358 3.78 -59.30 -13.78
C HIS A 358 2.91 -59.46 -12.52
N LYS A 359 3.18 -60.52 -11.74
CA LYS A 359 2.37 -60.93 -10.57
C LYS A 359 2.22 -59.83 -9.52
N ASN A 360 3.30 -59.12 -9.18
CA ASN A 360 3.27 -58.04 -8.18
C ASN A 360 2.51 -56.79 -8.64
N PHE A 361 2.19 -56.67 -9.94
CA PHE A 361 1.31 -55.61 -10.45
C PHE A 361 -0.18 -55.91 -10.24
N GLY A 362 -0.52 -57.06 -9.62
CA GLY A 362 -1.89 -57.55 -9.50
C GLY A 362 -2.88 -56.51 -8.97
N GLY A 363 -2.52 -55.74 -7.94
CA GLY A 363 -3.40 -54.71 -7.37
C GLY A 363 -3.78 -53.63 -8.38
N TYR A 364 -2.78 -53.05 -9.06
CA TYR A 364 -2.98 -52.09 -10.13
C TYR A 364 -3.72 -52.71 -11.32
N LYS A 365 -3.36 -53.93 -11.73
CA LYS A 365 -4.03 -54.69 -12.80
C LYS A 365 -5.53 -54.82 -12.52
N TYR A 366 -5.93 -55.28 -11.33
CA TYR A 366 -7.34 -55.42 -10.98
C TYR A 366 -8.06 -54.07 -10.90
N SER A 367 -7.41 -53.02 -10.38
CA SER A 367 -7.98 -51.67 -10.39
C SER A 367 -8.22 -51.14 -11.82
N ILE A 368 -7.25 -51.30 -12.71
CA ILE A 368 -7.36 -50.88 -14.12
C ILE A 368 -8.47 -51.67 -14.81
N ILE A 369 -8.51 -53.00 -14.67
CA ILE A 369 -9.54 -53.84 -15.27
C ILE A 369 -10.93 -53.48 -14.71
N ASN A 370 -11.04 -53.21 -13.40
CA ASN A 370 -12.30 -52.79 -12.81
C ASN A 370 -12.77 -51.44 -13.37
N PHE A 371 -11.88 -50.46 -13.46
CA PHE A 371 -12.17 -49.17 -14.07
C PHE A 371 -12.67 -49.32 -15.52
N LEU A 372 -12.02 -50.18 -16.31
CA LEU A 372 -12.46 -50.46 -17.69
C LEU A 372 -13.87 -51.10 -17.76
N LYS A 373 -14.24 -51.92 -16.78
CA LYS A 373 -15.56 -52.55 -16.67
C LYS A 373 -16.65 -51.57 -16.22
N GLU A 374 -16.34 -50.68 -15.28
CA GLU A 374 -17.27 -49.66 -14.78
C GLU A 374 -17.56 -48.57 -15.81
N HIS A 375 -16.67 -48.39 -16.79
CA HIS A 375 -16.79 -47.39 -17.83
C HIS A 375 -16.78 -47.99 -19.25
N PRO A 376 -17.77 -48.82 -19.64
CA PRO A 376 -17.78 -49.47 -20.95
C PRO A 376 -17.94 -48.48 -22.11
N ASP A 377 -18.66 -47.36 -21.89
CA ASP A 377 -19.07 -46.42 -22.94
C ASP A 377 -18.04 -45.32 -23.24
N LEU A 378 -16.96 -45.22 -22.45
CA LEU A 378 -15.93 -44.20 -22.67
C LEU A 378 -15.14 -44.49 -23.95
N LYS A 379 -15.13 -43.50 -24.86
CA LYS A 379 -14.28 -43.48 -26.06
C LYS A 379 -12.80 -43.41 -25.69
N ASP A 380 -11.94 -44.05 -26.47
CA ASP A 380 -10.52 -44.25 -26.16
C ASP A 380 -9.74 -42.99 -25.70
N LYS A 381 -9.95 -41.83 -26.33
CA LYS A 381 -9.30 -40.57 -25.92
C LYS A 381 -9.73 -40.12 -24.52
N THR A 382 -11.03 -40.08 -24.26
CA THR A 382 -11.59 -39.69 -22.95
C THR A 382 -11.24 -40.74 -21.89
N LEU A 383 -11.25 -42.02 -22.29
CA LEU A 383 -10.87 -43.13 -21.43
C LEU A 383 -9.42 -42.99 -20.93
N LYS A 384 -8.47 -42.66 -21.82
CA LYS A 384 -7.07 -42.43 -21.45
C LYS A 384 -6.91 -41.27 -20.46
N LEU A 385 -7.65 -40.18 -20.64
CA LEU A 385 -7.62 -39.03 -19.73
C LEU A 385 -8.18 -39.36 -18.34
N GLU A 386 -9.36 -39.99 -18.28
CA GLU A 386 -10.01 -40.35 -17.01
C GLU A 386 -9.24 -41.45 -16.27
N LEU A 387 -8.68 -42.43 -17.00
CA LEU A 387 -7.79 -43.43 -16.41
C LEU A 387 -6.56 -42.78 -15.76
N ASN A 388 -5.98 -41.75 -16.38
CA ASN A 388 -4.83 -41.05 -15.79
C ASN A 388 -5.18 -40.39 -14.44
N LYS A 389 -6.37 -39.76 -14.35
CA LYS A 389 -6.86 -39.16 -13.11
C LYS A 389 -7.08 -40.22 -12.04
N GLU A 390 -7.70 -41.35 -12.42
CA GLU A 390 -7.96 -42.43 -11.49
C GLU A 390 -6.66 -43.08 -11.00
N LEU A 391 -5.69 -43.31 -11.88
CA LEU A 391 -4.37 -43.84 -11.50
C LEU A 391 -3.60 -42.88 -10.59
N SER A 392 -3.74 -41.56 -10.81
CA SER A 392 -3.15 -40.54 -9.92
C SER A 392 -3.78 -40.59 -8.51
N ARG A 393 -5.12 -40.71 -8.44
CA ARG A 393 -5.85 -40.86 -7.18
C ARG A 393 -5.50 -42.17 -6.47
N LEU A 394 -5.47 -43.28 -7.22
CA LEU A 394 -5.09 -44.59 -6.72
C LEU A 394 -3.66 -44.59 -6.21
N GLY A 395 -2.73 -43.91 -6.89
CA GLY A 395 -1.35 -43.73 -6.43
C GLY A 395 -1.26 -43.16 -5.01
N LEU A 396 -2.09 -42.17 -4.67
CA LEU A 396 -2.17 -41.63 -3.30
C LEU A 396 -2.68 -42.69 -2.30
N HIS A 397 -3.75 -43.42 -2.65
CA HIS A 397 -4.31 -44.46 -1.77
C HIS A 397 -3.33 -45.63 -1.56
N VAL A 398 -2.64 -46.06 -2.61
CA VAL A 398 -1.61 -47.10 -2.55
C VAL A 398 -0.42 -46.63 -1.71
N PHE A 399 0.00 -45.37 -1.86
CA PHE A 399 1.04 -44.79 -1.01
C PHE A 399 0.65 -44.83 0.47
N VAL A 400 -0.56 -44.39 0.83
CA VAL A 400 -1.06 -44.43 2.21
C VAL A 400 -1.14 -45.87 2.73
N ALA A 401 -1.66 -46.79 1.92
CA ALA A 401 -1.76 -48.20 2.30
C ALA A 401 -0.39 -48.85 2.50
N SER A 402 0.57 -48.56 1.61
CA SER A 402 1.96 -49.03 1.71
C SER A 402 2.61 -48.55 3.01
N ASN A 403 2.48 -47.26 3.34
CA ASN A 403 3.02 -46.72 4.59
C ASN A 403 2.38 -47.35 5.83
N LYS A 404 1.05 -47.56 5.82
CA LYS A 404 0.36 -48.20 6.94
C LYS A 404 0.78 -49.65 7.14
N LEU A 405 0.91 -50.41 6.06
CA LEU A 405 1.43 -51.77 6.09
C LEU A 405 2.88 -51.83 6.56
N ASP A 406 3.73 -50.91 6.09
CA ASP A 406 5.14 -50.85 6.50
C ASP A 406 5.32 -50.46 7.97
N ASN A 407 4.39 -49.68 8.54
CA ASN A 407 4.42 -49.34 9.97
C ASN A 407 3.98 -50.48 10.91
N ILE A 408 3.44 -51.58 10.38
CA ILE A 408 3.10 -52.76 11.20
C ILE A 408 4.39 -53.52 11.53
N PHE A 409 4.56 -53.84 12.82
CA PHE A 409 5.69 -54.65 13.30
C PHE A 409 5.70 -56.00 12.59
N GLU A 410 6.90 -56.48 12.26
CA GLU A 410 7.08 -57.72 11.52
C GLU A 410 6.38 -58.90 12.22
N GLU A 411 6.53 -59.00 13.55
CA GLU A 411 5.94 -60.06 14.38
C GLU A 411 4.40 -60.11 14.29
N ASP A 412 3.76 -58.94 14.22
CA ASP A 412 2.30 -58.80 14.20
C ASP A 412 1.70 -58.82 12.78
N PHE A 413 2.55 -58.84 11.74
CA PHE A 413 2.14 -58.51 10.38
C PHE A 413 1.09 -59.48 9.81
N CYS A 414 1.19 -60.78 10.12
CA CYS A 414 0.23 -61.76 9.60
C CYS A 414 -1.22 -61.45 9.97
N ILE A 415 -1.46 -60.95 11.19
CA ILE A 415 -2.80 -60.70 11.72
C ILE A 415 -3.20 -59.24 11.44
N LYS A 416 -2.36 -58.28 11.86
CA LYS A 416 -2.68 -56.85 11.73
C LYS A 416 -2.66 -56.37 10.29
N GLY A 417 -1.79 -56.92 9.44
CA GLY A 417 -1.72 -56.58 8.02
C GLY A 417 -2.99 -56.98 7.27
N LYS A 418 -3.46 -58.22 7.50
CA LYS A 418 -4.69 -58.74 6.89
C LYS A 418 -5.91 -57.94 7.35
N SER A 419 -6.03 -57.71 8.66
CA SER A 419 -7.10 -56.90 9.26
C SER A 419 -7.14 -55.47 8.71
N TYR A 420 -5.98 -54.85 8.44
CA TYR A 420 -5.93 -53.54 7.81
C TYR A 420 -6.50 -53.57 6.38
N LEU A 421 -6.06 -54.52 5.54
CA LEU A 421 -6.53 -54.63 4.16
C LEU A 421 -8.02 -54.96 4.04
N GLU A 422 -8.58 -55.76 4.96
CA GLU A 422 -10.01 -56.06 5.01
C GLU A 422 -10.86 -54.78 5.15
N ASN A 423 -10.34 -53.79 5.89
CA ASN A 423 -11.02 -52.52 6.17
C ASN A 423 -10.68 -51.40 5.16
N ALA A 424 -9.61 -51.53 4.38
CA ALA A 424 -9.14 -50.49 3.46
C ALA A 424 -9.88 -50.54 2.11
N GLN A 425 -11.04 -49.89 2.04
CA GLN A 425 -11.91 -49.90 0.84
C GLN A 425 -11.25 -49.30 -0.39
N GLU A 426 -10.40 -48.28 -0.22
CA GLU A 426 -9.75 -47.55 -1.32
C GLU A 426 -8.72 -48.40 -2.08
N VAL A 427 -8.21 -49.46 -1.45
CA VAL A 427 -7.28 -50.43 -2.05
C VAL A 427 -7.86 -51.84 -2.10
N LYS A 428 -9.20 -51.95 -2.15
CA LYS A 428 -9.91 -53.24 -2.23
C LYS A 428 -9.37 -54.18 -3.31
N MET A 429 -9.01 -53.64 -4.48
CA MET A 429 -8.48 -54.46 -5.59
C MET A 429 -7.09 -55.04 -5.30
N PHE A 430 -6.29 -54.38 -4.45
CA PHE A 430 -5.01 -54.92 -3.97
C PHE A 430 -5.24 -56.09 -3.00
N ARG A 431 -6.27 -55.99 -2.14
CA ARG A 431 -6.70 -57.13 -1.30
C ARG A 431 -7.12 -58.32 -2.16
N VAL A 432 -7.98 -58.11 -3.16
CA VAL A 432 -8.41 -59.17 -4.09
C VAL A 432 -7.21 -59.82 -4.79
N ALA A 433 -6.21 -59.03 -5.19
CA ALA A 433 -4.98 -59.56 -5.79
C ALA A 433 -4.18 -60.47 -4.84
N LEU A 434 -4.24 -60.20 -3.54
CA LEU A 434 -3.50 -60.90 -2.50
C LEU A 434 -4.26 -62.09 -1.91
N GLU A 435 -5.60 -62.07 -1.87
CA GLU A 435 -6.46 -63.08 -1.23
C GLU A 435 -6.18 -64.53 -1.70
N SER A 436 -5.80 -64.70 -2.97
CA SER A 436 -5.47 -66.03 -3.51
C SER A 436 -4.12 -66.59 -3.06
N ARG A 437 -3.20 -65.72 -2.63
CA ARG A 437 -1.83 -66.07 -2.25
C ARG A 437 -1.61 -65.99 -0.75
N TRP A 438 -2.25 -65.04 -0.08
CA TRP A 438 -2.06 -64.75 1.33
C TRP A 438 -3.20 -65.33 2.17
N ASN A 439 -2.86 -66.28 3.05
CA ASN A 439 -3.76 -66.75 4.08
C ASN A 439 -3.03 -66.89 5.43
N ASP A 440 -3.35 -66.02 6.39
CA ASP A 440 -2.71 -65.93 7.70
C ASP A 440 -1.18 -65.72 7.60
N CYS A 441 -0.33 -66.62 8.11
CA CYS A 441 1.13 -66.57 7.87
C CYS A 441 1.58 -67.46 6.68
N LYS A 442 0.66 -67.80 5.75
CA LYS A 442 0.97 -68.59 4.56
C LYS A 442 0.96 -67.73 3.29
N TRP A 443 1.91 -67.99 2.42
CA TRP A 443 2.04 -67.41 1.09
C TRP A 443 2.11 -68.52 0.05
N ASP A 444 1.18 -68.53 -0.91
CA ASP A 444 0.95 -69.62 -1.86
C ASP A 444 0.82 -70.99 -1.18
N GLY A 445 0.16 -71.03 -0.02
CA GLY A 445 -0.03 -72.25 0.78
C GLY A 445 1.20 -72.70 1.57
N LYS A 446 2.36 -72.03 1.47
CA LYS A 446 3.58 -72.33 2.23
C LYS A 446 3.70 -71.43 3.46
N GLU A 447 4.15 -71.99 4.58
CA GLU A 447 4.47 -71.19 5.77
C GLU A 447 5.71 -70.33 5.52
N ILE A 448 5.61 -69.04 5.84
CA ILE A 448 6.71 -68.09 5.71
C ILE A 448 6.81 -67.24 6.98
N THR A 449 8.01 -66.73 7.26
CA THR A 449 8.22 -65.80 8.38
C THR A 449 7.42 -64.51 8.18
N SER A 450 6.91 -63.92 9.24
CA SER A 450 6.12 -62.68 9.18
C SER A 450 6.89 -61.51 8.52
N SER A 451 8.22 -61.45 8.68
CA SER A 451 9.09 -60.49 8.00
C SER A 451 9.09 -60.66 6.47
N LYS A 452 9.28 -61.89 5.99
CA LYS A 452 9.22 -62.19 4.56
C LYS A 452 7.81 -61.98 4.00
N LEU A 453 6.76 -62.31 4.75
CA LEU A 453 5.38 -62.03 4.36
C LEU A 453 5.13 -60.53 4.18
N LYS A 454 5.63 -59.71 5.11
CA LYS A 454 5.56 -58.25 5.01
C LYS A 454 6.23 -57.75 3.74
N GLU A 455 7.41 -58.26 3.41
CA GLU A 455 8.10 -57.90 2.16
C GLU A 455 7.28 -58.30 0.92
N GLU A 456 6.77 -59.53 0.86
CA GLU A 456 5.97 -60.02 -0.27
C GLU A 456 4.68 -59.21 -0.47
N VAL A 457 4.01 -58.83 0.62
CA VAL A 457 2.82 -57.97 0.54
C VAL A 457 3.19 -56.56 0.08
N LEU A 458 4.22 -55.94 0.68
CA LEU A 458 4.67 -54.60 0.29
C LEU A 458 5.16 -54.53 -1.17
N ASN A 459 5.67 -55.64 -1.71
CA ASN A 459 6.04 -55.76 -3.12
C ASN A 459 4.85 -55.51 -4.08
N TYR A 460 3.60 -55.73 -3.65
CA TYR A 460 2.40 -55.39 -4.43
C TYR A 460 2.05 -53.90 -4.37
N PHE A 461 2.52 -53.18 -3.35
CA PHE A 461 2.26 -51.75 -3.13
C PHE A 461 3.43 -50.86 -3.59
N ARG A 462 4.34 -51.42 -4.40
CA ARG A 462 5.45 -50.66 -4.99
C ARG A 462 4.90 -49.61 -5.96
N PRO A 463 5.48 -48.40 -5.99
CA PRO A 463 4.92 -47.29 -6.73
C PRO A 463 4.88 -47.56 -8.24
N PHE A 464 3.83 -47.07 -8.88
CA PHE A 464 3.61 -47.06 -10.33
C PHE A 464 3.83 -45.63 -10.85
N VAL A 465 5.05 -45.33 -11.27
CA VAL A 465 5.51 -43.96 -11.60
C VAL A 465 6.35 -43.97 -12.89
N PRO A 466 6.46 -42.82 -13.58
CA PRO A 466 7.22 -42.74 -14.84
C PRO A 466 8.73 -42.87 -14.65
N SER A 467 9.41 -43.08 -15.77
CA SER A 467 10.86 -42.94 -15.88
C SER A 467 11.35 -41.58 -15.34
N PHE A 468 12.57 -41.57 -14.83
CA PHE A 468 13.24 -40.44 -14.15
C PHE A 468 12.64 -40.01 -12.80
N THR A 469 11.70 -40.78 -12.24
CA THR A 469 11.22 -40.55 -10.86
C THR A 469 12.32 -40.89 -9.85
N ARG A 470 12.42 -40.09 -8.78
CA ARG A 470 13.38 -40.28 -7.68
C ARG A 470 12.92 -41.40 -6.76
N TYR A 471 13.79 -42.38 -6.49
CA TYR A 471 13.55 -43.45 -5.53
C TYR A 471 14.51 -43.33 -4.35
N TYR A 472 13.98 -43.37 -3.13
CA TYR A 472 14.82 -43.52 -1.94
C TYR A 472 15.06 -45.00 -1.67
N ARG A 473 16.32 -45.38 -1.48
CA ARG A 473 16.72 -46.76 -1.23
C ARG A 473 17.54 -46.85 0.05
N LYS A 474 17.45 -47.99 0.73
CA LYS A 474 18.31 -48.31 1.86
C LYS A 474 18.81 -49.75 1.81
N LYS A 475 19.94 -49.99 2.47
CA LYS A 475 20.47 -51.31 2.77
C LYS A 475 20.97 -51.30 4.22
N ASP A 476 20.27 -52.03 5.08
CA ASP A 476 20.65 -52.20 6.47
C ASP A 476 21.70 -53.32 6.56
N LEU A 477 22.84 -53.02 7.20
CA LEU A 477 23.93 -53.94 7.56
C LEU A 477 24.00 -54.01 9.09
N GLU A 478 24.56 -55.08 9.65
CA GLU A 478 24.58 -55.34 11.11
C GLU A 478 24.93 -54.11 11.97
N ASN A 479 25.90 -53.28 11.53
CA ASN A 479 26.33 -52.08 12.27
C ASN A 479 26.06 -50.74 11.55
N ARG A 480 25.43 -50.72 10.36
CA ARG A 480 25.24 -49.47 9.58
C ARG A 480 24.09 -49.56 8.59
N SER A 481 23.36 -48.45 8.40
CA SER A 481 22.42 -48.31 7.28
C SER A 481 23.06 -47.49 6.15
N LEU A 482 23.06 -48.05 4.94
CA LEU A 482 23.52 -47.36 3.73
C LEU A 482 22.31 -46.82 2.97
N HIS A 483 22.34 -45.53 2.63
CA HIS A 483 21.22 -44.84 1.99
C HIS A 483 21.60 -44.39 0.57
N TYR A 484 20.66 -44.51 -0.36
CA TYR A 484 20.86 -44.14 -1.77
C TYR A 484 19.65 -43.41 -2.34
N ILE A 485 19.89 -42.64 -3.40
CA ILE A 485 18.87 -42.06 -4.26
C ILE A 485 19.02 -42.69 -5.65
N GLY A 486 18.02 -43.44 -6.09
CA GLY A 486 17.99 -44.09 -7.40
C GLY A 486 17.15 -43.30 -8.40
N PHE A 487 17.59 -43.28 -9.65
CA PHE A 487 16.77 -42.84 -10.79
C PHE A 487 16.68 -43.99 -11.79
N ILE A 488 15.46 -44.29 -12.21
CA ILE A 488 15.18 -45.34 -13.20
C ILE A 488 15.02 -44.67 -14.57
N LYS A 489 15.68 -45.19 -15.61
CA LYS A 489 15.52 -44.77 -17.00
C LYS A 489 15.12 -45.97 -17.85
N TYR A 490 14.03 -45.84 -18.59
CA TYR A 490 13.69 -46.76 -19.68
C TYR A 490 14.22 -46.21 -21.01
N ASP A 491 14.99 -47.04 -21.74
CA ASP A 491 15.49 -46.74 -23.07
C ASP A 491 14.67 -47.52 -24.12
N HIS A 492 13.83 -46.79 -24.85
CA HIS A 492 12.98 -47.35 -25.90
C HIS A 492 13.75 -47.92 -27.09
N LYS A 493 14.94 -47.41 -27.41
CA LYS A 493 15.71 -47.84 -28.60
C LYS A 493 16.35 -49.20 -28.37
N GLU A 494 16.92 -49.36 -27.20
CA GLU A 494 17.69 -50.54 -26.82
C GLU A 494 16.87 -51.54 -25.98
N ASN A 495 15.57 -51.26 -25.79
CA ASN A 495 14.61 -52.04 -24.98
C ASN A 495 15.17 -52.49 -23.62
N ASN A 496 15.91 -51.60 -22.97
CA ASN A 496 16.53 -51.86 -21.68
C ASN A 496 16.09 -50.81 -20.66
N ILE A 497 16.12 -51.18 -19.39
CA ILE A 497 15.83 -50.28 -18.28
C ILE A 497 17.01 -50.29 -17.33
N SER A 498 17.34 -49.13 -16.78
CA SER A 498 18.50 -48.99 -15.91
C SER A 498 18.18 -48.16 -14.69
N GLU A 499 18.73 -48.52 -13.52
CA GLU A 499 18.77 -47.68 -12.33
C GLU A 499 20.20 -47.20 -12.13
N VAL A 500 20.37 -45.90 -11.91
CA VAL A 500 21.62 -45.35 -11.40
C VAL A 500 21.38 -44.85 -9.98
N GLY A 501 22.08 -45.45 -9.03
CA GLY A 501 22.01 -45.13 -7.62
C GLY A 501 23.12 -44.18 -7.21
N PHE A 502 22.77 -43.07 -6.58
CA PHE A 502 23.66 -42.08 -5.99
C PHE A 502 23.72 -42.27 -4.48
N SER A 503 24.87 -42.06 -3.85
CA SER A 503 24.94 -42.04 -2.38
C SER A 503 24.09 -40.89 -1.83
N TYR A 504 23.24 -41.18 -0.85
CA TYR A 504 22.45 -40.14 -0.19
C TYR A 504 23.32 -39.11 0.55
N ARG A 505 24.54 -39.48 0.96
CA ARG A 505 25.52 -38.54 1.52
C ARG A 505 25.91 -37.46 0.51
N THR A 506 26.07 -37.82 -0.76
CA THR A 506 26.37 -36.86 -1.84
C THR A 506 25.23 -35.86 -2.05
N TYR A 507 23.97 -36.30 -1.92
CA TYR A 507 22.83 -35.38 -1.91
C TYR A 507 22.90 -34.39 -0.73
N ARG A 508 23.25 -34.87 0.47
CA ARG A 508 23.43 -33.99 1.64
C ARG A 508 24.58 -33.00 1.44
N GLU A 509 25.69 -33.43 0.86
CA GLU A 509 26.83 -32.57 0.51
C GLU A 509 26.45 -31.54 -0.56
N PHE A 510 25.55 -31.88 -1.49
CA PHE A 510 25.02 -30.94 -2.49
C PHE A 510 24.13 -29.85 -1.88
N MET A 511 23.27 -30.22 -0.92
CA MET A 511 22.37 -29.28 -0.24
C MET A 511 23.09 -28.41 0.80
N HIS A 512 24.14 -28.95 1.43
CA HIS A 512 24.88 -28.31 2.52
C HIS A 512 25.33 -26.86 2.25
N PRO A 513 26.02 -26.53 1.12
CA PRO A 513 26.51 -25.18 0.89
C PRO A 513 25.39 -24.14 0.73
N THR A 514 24.27 -24.51 0.12
CA THR A 514 23.09 -23.62 -0.03
C THR A 514 22.49 -23.34 1.34
N ALA A 515 22.22 -24.39 2.12
CA ALA A 515 21.66 -24.25 3.46
C ALA A 515 22.61 -23.48 4.40
N LEU A 516 23.92 -23.68 4.29
CA LEU A 516 24.91 -22.93 5.06
C LEU A 516 24.86 -21.43 4.75
N LYS A 517 24.82 -21.06 3.45
CA LYS A 517 24.68 -19.66 3.04
C LYS A 517 23.40 -19.03 3.58
N GLN A 518 22.27 -19.73 3.51
CA GLN A 518 21.00 -19.26 4.06
C GLN A 518 21.08 -19.04 5.58
N ILE A 519 21.71 -19.94 6.33
CA ILE A 519 21.92 -19.80 7.78
C ILE A 519 22.88 -18.64 8.10
N LEU A 520 23.94 -18.43 7.32
CA LEU A 520 24.83 -17.27 7.51
C LEU A 520 24.09 -15.95 7.26
N VAL A 521 23.27 -15.88 6.20
CA VAL A 521 22.41 -14.72 5.93
C VAL A 521 21.42 -14.51 7.08
N LEU A 522 20.84 -15.57 7.65
CA LEU A 522 19.97 -15.48 8.83
C LEU A 522 20.70 -14.81 10.00
N GLY A 523 21.94 -15.26 10.27
CA GLY A 523 22.78 -14.68 11.32
C GLY A 523 23.02 -13.19 11.12
N VAL A 524 23.37 -12.77 9.90
CA VAL A 524 23.57 -11.35 9.56
C VAL A 524 22.28 -10.55 9.75
N VAL A 525 21.14 -11.05 9.26
CA VAL A 525 19.84 -10.40 9.40
C VAL A 525 19.44 -10.24 10.87
N ILE A 526 19.64 -11.27 11.69
CA ILE A 526 19.38 -11.19 13.13
C ILE A 526 20.27 -10.14 13.80
N ILE A 527 21.57 -10.11 13.47
CA ILE A 527 22.50 -9.11 14.01
C ILE A 527 22.05 -7.70 13.63
N VAL A 528 21.66 -7.49 12.39
CA VAL A 528 21.14 -6.19 11.92
C VAL A 528 19.88 -5.79 12.68
N ILE A 529 18.93 -6.70 12.88
CA ILE A 529 17.66 -6.42 13.57
C ILE A 529 17.86 -6.19 15.08
N ILE A 530 18.78 -6.91 15.72
CA ILE A 530 19.02 -6.79 17.17
C ILE A 530 19.92 -5.60 17.51
N PHE A 531 20.90 -5.28 16.67
CA PHE A 531 21.90 -4.25 16.99
C PHE A 531 21.72 -2.97 16.16
N LEU A 532 21.71 -3.08 14.83
CA LEU A 532 21.71 -1.89 13.96
C LEU A 532 20.35 -1.19 13.97
N PHE A 533 19.27 -1.96 13.90
CA PHE A 533 17.91 -1.45 13.81
C PHE A 533 17.51 -0.65 15.06
N PRO A 534 17.73 -1.11 16.31
CA PRO A 534 17.41 -0.32 17.49
C PRO A 534 18.32 0.90 17.64
N LEU A 535 19.59 0.82 17.23
CA LEU A 535 20.50 1.96 17.23
C LEU A 535 20.02 3.07 16.27
N PHE A 536 19.59 2.68 15.07
CA PHE A 536 19.02 3.60 14.09
C PHE A 536 17.78 4.30 14.65
N PHE A 537 16.77 3.54 15.11
CA PHE A 537 15.53 4.11 15.66
C PHE A 537 15.75 4.87 16.97
N ARG A 538 16.77 4.52 17.75
CA ARG A 538 17.14 5.28 18.95
C ARG A 538 17.56 6.71 18.58
N GLY A 539 18.34 6.87 17.52
CA GLY A 539 18.80 8.17 17.05
C GLY A 539 17.72 8.95 16.29
N SER A 540 16.98 8.29 15.39
CA SER A 540 16.02 8.96 14.51
C SER A 540 14.66 9.22 15.16
N LEU A 541 14.24 8.42 16.15
CA LEU A 541 12.88 8.48 16.67
C LEU A 541 12.83 8.56 18.20
N VAL A 542 13.46 7.63 18.93
CA VAL A 542 13.29 7.54 20.39
C VAL A 542 13.93 8.72 21.12
N ALA A 543 15.16 9.12 20.75
CA ALA A 543 15.83 10.25 21.39
C ALA A 543 15.11 11.58 21.12
N PRO A 544 14.73 11.94 19.87
CA PRO A 544 13.94 13.14 19.62
C PRO A 544 12.62 13.19 20.40
N LEU A 545 11.88 12.07 20.49
CA LEU A 545 10.63 12.01 21.25
C LEU A 545 10.86 12.16 22.76
N ASN A 546 11.92 11.58 23.31
CA ASN A 546 12.27 11.74 24.72
C ASN A 546 12.75 13.16 25.03
N ASP A 547 13.50 13.80 24.13
CA ASP A 547 13.92 15.20 24.27
C ASP A 547 12.68 16.11 24.30
N LEU A 548 11.71 15.85 23.42
CA LEU A 548 10.44 16.58 23.37
C LEU A 548 9.58 16.35 24.61
N LEU A 549 9.46 15.09 25.07
CA LEU A 549 8.75 14.75 26.30
C LEU A 549 9.37 15.46 27.52
N SER A 550 10.71 15.45 27.63
CA SER A 550 11.42 16.14 28.70
C SER A 550 11.26 17.66 28.61
N GLY A 551 11.21 18.22 27.39
CA GLY A 551 10.88 19.62 27.15
C GLY A 551 9.50 19.97 27.69
N VAL A 552 8.49 19.18 27.36
CA VAL A 552 7.12 19.36 27.85
C VAL A 552 7.03 19.28 29.38
N GLU A 553 7.69 18.30 30.00
CA GLU A 553 7.72 18.16 31.47
C GLU A 553 8.33 19.39 32.15
N LYS A 554 9.44 19.92 31.62
CA LYS A 554 10.09 21.13 32.16
C LYS A 554 9.22 22.38 32.05
N VAL A 555 8.54 22.56 30.91
CA VAL A 555 7.56 23.66 30.73
C VAL A 555 6.42 23.54 31.73
N ASN A 556 5.91 22.32 31.94
CA ASN A 556 4.85 22.06 32.92
C ASN A 556 5.31 22.33 34.37
N ASP A 557 6.59 22.13 34.67
CA ASP A 557 7.21 22.48 35.95
C ASP A 557 7.55 23.99 36.07
N GLY A 558 7.25 24.78 35.02
CA GLY A 558 7.36 26.25 35.00
C GLY A 558 8.67 26.80 34.43
N ASP A 559 9.54 25.95 33.87
CA ASP A 559 10.76 26.33 33.17
C ASP A 559 10.47 26.63 31.69
N LEU A 560 10.47 27.93 31.34
CA LEU A 560 10.18 28.43 30.00
C LEU A 560 11.45 28.75 29.19
N GLU A 561 12.63 28.43 29.70
CA GLU A 561 13.91 28.60 28.97
C GLU A 561 14.36 27.31 28.28
N VAL A 562 13.56 26.25 28.37
CA VAL A 562 13.89 24.97 27.74
C VAL A 562 13.78 25.05 26.21
N GLN A 563 14.79 24.53 25.52
CA GLN A 563 14.79 24.32 24.08
C GLN A 563 15.05 22.85 23.75
N VAL A 564 14.21 22.29 22.88
CA VAL A 564 14.32 20.92 22.40
C VAL A 564 15.17 20.91 21.13
N PRO A 565 16.26 20.13 21.05
CA PRO A 565 17.13 20.10 19.88
C PRO A 565 16.47 19.39 18.68
N ILE A 566 16.48 20.03 17.51
CA ILE A 566 15.96 19.47 16.26
C ILE A 566 17.02 18.55 15.63
N ARG A 567 16.87 17.23 15.82
CA ARG A 567 17.85 16.22 15.34
C ARG A 567 17.52 15.65 13.96
N VAL A 568 16.26 15.73 13.55
CA VAL A 568 15.71 15.15 12.31
C VAL A 568 14.89 16.20 11.56
N LYS A 569 14.78 16.06 10.24
CA LYS A 569 14.05 16.98 9.35
C LYS A 569 12.75 16.35 8.83
N ASP A 570 12.07 15.60 9.69
CA ASP A 570 10.81 14.92 9.43
C ASP A 570 9.70 15.51 10.31
N GLU A 571 8.56 14.83 10.44
CA GLU A 571 7.41 15.28 11.23
C GLU A 571 7.77 15.47 12.72
N ILE A 572 8.73 14.70 13.24
CA ILE A 572 9.19 14.84 14.63
C ILE A 572 10.05 16.10 14.78
N GLY A 573 10.90 16.38 13.78
CA GLY A 573 11.66 17.63 13.70
C GLY A 573 10.75 18.86 13.66
N PHE A 574 9.72 18.82 12.82
CA PHE A 574 8.70 19.87 12.73
C PHE A 574 7.95 20.06 14.06
N LEU A 575 7.62 18.96 14.75
CA LEU A 575 6.95 19.03 16.06
C LEU A 575 7.86 19.66 17.13
N ALA A 576 9.16 19.35 17.11
CA ALA A 576 10.13 19.97 18.02
C ALA A 576 10.30 21.47 17.77
N ASP A 577 10.32 21.89 16.50
CA ASP A 577 10.37 23.30 16.10
C ASP A 577 9.12 24.06 16.56
N SER A 578 7.94 23.52 16.24
CA SER A 578 6.64 24.07 16.66
C SER A 578 6.50 24.14 18.18
N PHE A 579 7.05 23.16 18.91
CA PHE A 579 7.08 23.17 20.38
C PHE A 579 7.96 24.32 20.90
N ASN A 580 9.15 24.52 20.35
CA ASN A 580 10.04 25.61 20.77
C ASN A 580 9.41 26.98 20.51
N ASP A 581 8.73 27.17 19.37
CA ASP A 581 8.01 28.41 19.04
C ASP A 581 6.89 28.71 20.06
N MET A 582 6.16 27.68 20.47
CA MET A 582 5.14 27.79 21.51
C MET A 582 5.74 28.20 22.86
N VAL A 583 6.85 27.57 23.27
CA VAL A 583 7.53 27.90 24.54
C VAL A 583 8.04 29.33 24.52
N SER A 584 8.63 29.79 23.40
CA SER A 584 9.04 31.19 23.25
C SER A 584 7.85 32.13 23.40
N SER A 585 6.73 31.84 22.72
CA SER A 585 5.52 32.67 22.80
C SER A 585 4.97 32.77 24.23
N ILE A 586 4.99 31.67 25.00
CA ILE A 586 4.54 31.65 26.39
C ILE A 586 5.50 32.44 27.29
N ARG A 587 6.81 32.29 27.10
CA ARG A 587 7.83 33.08 27.82
C ARG A 587 7.63 34.56 27.58
N ASP A 588 7.47 34.95 26.33
CA ASP A 588 7.32 36.34 25.92
C ASP A 588 6.04 36.94 26.50
N ALA A 589 4.92 36.20 26.47
CA ALA A 589 3.67 36.61 27.11
C ALA A 589 3.78 36.75 28.63
N ARG A 590 4.50 35.84 29.32
CA ARG A 590 4.72 35.93 30.78
C ARG A 590 5.61 37.11 31.14
N LYS A 591 6.65 37.37 30.35
CA LYS A 591 7.52 38.54 30.51
C LYS A 591 6.72 39.83 30.32
N GLU A 592 5.86 39.90 29.31
CA GLU A 592 4.98 41.05 29.08
C GLU A 592 4.02 41.28 30.26
N LEU A 593 3.48 40.21 30.86
CA LEU A 593 2.63 40.28 32.07
C LEU A 593 3.40 40.70 33.34
N GLN A 594 4.64 40.25 33.50
CA GLN A 594 5.50 40.60 34.64
C GLN A 594 5.96 42.07 34.56
N ASP A 595 6.35 42.53 33.37
CA ASP A 595 6.65 43.94 33.06
C ASP A 595 5.41 44.84 33.24
N TYR A 596 4.21 44.26 33.15
CA TYR A 596 2.94 44.94 33.43
C TYR A 596 2.68 45.12 34.94
N ALA A 597 3.09 44.14 35.75
CA ALA A 597 2.88 44.15 37.20
C ALA A 597 3.93 45.01 37.95
N GLU A 598 5.18 45.05 37.48
CA GLU A 598 6.30 45.68 38.19
C GLU A 598 6.35 47.22 38.01
N HIS A 599 5.69 47.77 36.98
CA HIS A 599 5.74 49.21 36.64
C HIS A 599 4.44 49.99 36.93
N LEU A 600 3.60 49.51 37.85
CA LEU A 600 2.24 50.03 38.09
C LEU A 600 2.16 51.54 38.43
N ALA A 601 3.19 52.11 39.07
CA ALA A 601 3.19 53.53 39.48
C ALA A 601 3.90 54.49 38.49
N THR A 602 4.88 54.02 37.72
CA THR A 602 5.63 54.86 36.77
C THR A 602 4.99 54.88 35.38
N LYS A 603 4.25 53.81 35.02
CA LYS A 603 3.64 53.66 33.69
C LYS A 603 2.39 54.52 33.48
N VAL A 604 1.72 55.03 34.52
CA VAL A 604 0.58 55.96 34.35
C VAL A 604 1.02 57.26 33.66
N ARG A 605 2.28 57.68 33.83
CA ARG A 605 2.83 58.89 33.19
C ARG A 605 3.43 58.62 31.80
N LEU A 606 3.89 57.40 31.53
CA LEU A 606 4.42 56.98 30.22
C LEU A 606 3.33 56.42 29.29
N ARG A 607 2.18 55.98 29.84
CA ARG A 607 1.01 55.46 29.10
C ARG A 607 0.34 56.47 28.18
N THR A 608 0.60 57.76 28.39
CA THR A 608 0.14 58.79 27.46
C THR A 608 0.98 58.83 26.19
N GLU A 609 2.21 58.28 26.22
CA GLU A 609 3.11 58.17 25.06
C GLU A 609 3.11 56.75 24.46
N GLU A 610 3.11 55.69 25.29
CA GLU A 610 3.11 54.27 24.86
C GLU A 610 1.83 53.87 24.08
N LEU A 611 0.71 54.55 24.33
CA LEU A 611 -0.53 54.35 23.57
C LEU A 611 -0.39 54.77 22.10
N SER A 612 0.48 55.75 21.80
CA SER A 612 0.71 56.21 20.43
C SER A 612 1.49 55.19 19.59
N GLU A 613 2.42 54.47 20.22
CA GLU A 613 3.33 53.52 19.56
C GLU A 613 2.64 52.18 19.25
N LYS A 614 1.82 51.65 20.18
CA LYS A 614 1.00 50.45 19.92
C LYS A 614 -0.14 50.71 18.93
N ILE A 615 -0.59 51.97 18.76
CA ILE A 615 -1.53 52.34 17.68
C ILE A 615 -0.84 52.23 16.31
N GLU A 616 0.41 52.65 16.17
CA GLU A 616 1.16 52.51 14.92
C GLU A 616 1.43 51.05 14.55
N GLU A 617 1.79 50.21 15.52
CA GLU A 617 2.01 48.77 15.29
C GLU A 617 0.71 48.03 14.91
N PHE A 618 -0.39 48.33 15.60
CA PHE A 618 -1.71 47.81 15.25
C PHE A 618 -2.18 48.28 13.86
N GLN A 619 -1.92 49.54 13.50
CA GLN A 619 -2.19 50.05 12.16
C GLN A 619 -1.34 49.33 11.10
N ARG A 620 -0.07 49.02 11.39
CA ARG A 620 0.82 48.31 10.45
C ARG A 620 0.37 46.87 10.20
N LEU A 621 0.01 46.14 11.26
CA LEU A 621 -0.52 44.78 11.16
C LEU A 621 -1.87 44.75 10.45
N LYS A 622 -2.74 45.74 10.72
CA LYS A 622 -4.01 45.89 10.01
C LYS A 622 -3.80 46.16 8.52
N ILE A 623 -2.86 47.03 8.15
CA ILE A 623 -2.51 47.28 6.74
C ILE A 623 -2.01 45.99 6.07
N GLN A 624 -1.16 45.20 6.73
CA GLN A 624 -0.69 43.93 6.18
C GLN A 624 -1.85 42.94 5.97
N GLN A 625 -2.71 42.78 6.98
CA GLN A 625 -3.87 41.90 6.92
C GLN A 625 -4.89 42.33 5.85
N ASP A 626 -5.17 43.63 5.73
CA ASP A 626 -6.04 44.18 4.68
C ASP A 626 -5.41 43.99 3.28
N GLY A 627 -4.07 43.94 3.19
CA GLY A 627 -3.34 43.58 1.97
C GLY A 627 -3.55 42.13 1.55
N ASP A 628 -3.45 41.19 2.50
CA ASP A 628 -3.70 39.77 2.24
C ASP A 628 -5.18 39.50 1.89
N TYR A 629 -6.11 40.20 2.54
CA TYR A 629 -7.53 40.17 2.17
C TYR A 629 -7.76 40.72 0.76
N PHE A 630 -7.09 41.82 0.40
CA PHE A 630 -7.19 42.40 -0.93
C PHE A 630 -6.72 41.41 -2.01
N LEU A 631 -5.56 40.78 -1.81
CA LEU A 631 -5.03 39.77 -2.73
C LEU A 631 -5.97 38.58 -2.88
N THR A 632 -6.52 38.07 -1.78
CA THR A 632 -7.48 36.96 -1.80
C THR A 632 -8.75 37.33 -2.56
N SER A 633 -9.26 38.56 -2.38
CA SER A 633 -10.43 39.05 -3.12
C SER A 633 -10.18 39.13 -4.64
N LEU A 634 -8.95 39.47 -5.06
CA LEU A 634 -8.57 39.52 -6.48
C LEU A 634 -8.55 38.13 -7.13
N LEU A 635 -8.26 37.08 -6.35
CA LEU A 635 -8.27 35.70 -6.82
C LEU A 635 -9.67 35.10 -6.82
N ALA A 636 -10.50 35.45 -5.83
CA ALA A 636 -11.86 34.91 -5.69
C ALA A 636 -12.85 35.52 -6.71
N LYS A 637 -12.79 36.85 -6.94
CA LYS A 637 -13.76 37.55 -7.81
C LYS A 637 -13.89 36.99 -9.23
N PRO A 638 -12.81 36.65 -9.95
CA PRO A 638 -12.91 36.08 -11.30
C PRO A 638 -13.61 34.72 -11.37
N LEU A 639 -13.70 33.99 -10.24
CA LEU A 639 -14.30 32.66 -10.17
C LEU A 639 -15.83 32.71 -10.06
N ASN A 640 -16.38 33.83 -9.56
CA ASN A 640 -17.80 34.13 -9.54
C ASN A 640 -18.24 34.61 -10.93
N TYR A 641 -18.45 33.66 -11.85
CA TYR A 641 -18.62 33.94 -13.27
C TYR A 641 -19.99 33.49 -13.79
N ASN A 642 -20.73 34.41 -14.42
CA ASN A 642 -21.99 34.11 -15.09
C ASN A 642 -21.71 33.78 -16.56
N ALA A 643 -21.49 32.50 -16.88
CA ALA A 643 -21.14 32.07 -18.23
C ALA A 643 -22.35 31.67 -19.09
N ASN A 644 -23.58 31.94 -18.64
CA ASN A 644 -24.80 31.52 -19.33
C ASN A 644 -25.01 32.28 -20.66
N LYS A 645 -25.18 31.53 -21.74
CA LYS A 645 -25.43 31.99 -23.12
C LYS A 645 -26.80 31.58 -23.67
N SER A 646 -27.70 31.09 -22.82
CA SER A 646 -29.02 30.66 -23.25
C SER A 646 -29.88 31.83 -23.69
N THR A 647 -30.69 31.62 -24.73
CA THR A 647 -31.68 32.61 -25.18
C THR A 647 -33.05 32.43 -24.52
N ARG A 648 -33.25 31.31 -23.79
CA ARG A 648 -34.53 30.98 -23.13
C ARG A 648 -34.45 31.05 -21.61
N ILE A 649 -33.25 30.93 -21.04
CA ILE A 649 -33.01 30.92 -19.60
C ILE A 649 -32.09 32.08 -19.25
N SER A 650 -32.55 32.98 -18.39
CA SER A 650 -31.74 34.07 -17.86
C SER A 650 -31.27 33.78 -16.46
N THR A 651 -30.00 34.09 -16.19
CA THR A 651 -29.40 33.96 -14.86
C THR A 651 -28.80 35.29 -14.45
N ARG A 652 -29.06 35.72 -13.21
CA ARG A 652 -28.46 36.93 -12.59
C ARG A 652 -28.03 36.63 -11.17
N PHE A 653 -26.90 37.20 -10.76
CA PHE A 653 -26.37 37.02 -9.41
C PHE A 653 -26.28 38.38 -8.71
N LEU A 654 -26.52 38.34 -7.40
CA LEU A 654 -26.15 39.37 -6.45
C LEU A 654 -25.20 38.71 -5.45
N LEU A 655 -24.07 39.33 -5.18
CA LEU A 655 -23.08 38.87 -4.20
C LEU A 655 -22.65 40.08 -3.38
N ARG A 656 -22.85 40.01 -2.07
CA ARG A 656 -22.50 41.03 -1.08
C ARG A 656 -21.76 40.36 0.05
N GLN A 657 -20.43 40.44 0.01
CA GLN A 657 -19.62 39.91 1.08
C GLN A 657 -19.60 40.91 2.25
N LYS A 658 -19.79 40.42 3.47
CA LYS A 658 -19.89 41.18 4.71
C LYS A 658 -18.62 41.95 5.02
N LYS A 659 -17.46 41.34 4.79
CA LYS A 659 -16.18 42.02 5.05
C LYS A 659 -15.82 42.94 3.90
N GLN A 660 -16.25 44.19 4.03
CA GLN A 660 -15.83 45.29 3.16
C GLN A 660 -14.66 46.02 3.79
N PHE A 661 -13.60 46.24 3.01
CA PHE A 661 -12.40 46.92 3.46
C PHE A 661 -11.83 47.74 2.32
N GLU A 662 -11.03 48.74 2.68
CA GLU A 662 -10.35 49.59 1.73
C GLU A 662 -8.85 49.40 1.89
N PHE A 663 -8.20 48.91 0.84
CA PHE A 663 -6.75 48.73 0.84
C PHE A 663 -6.15 49.54 -0.30
N ARG A 664 -5.25 50.48 0.04
CA ARG A 664 -4.58 51.38 -0.92
C ARG A 664 -5.55 52.12 -1.86
N GLY A 665 -6.64 52.67 -1.31
CA GLY A 665 -7.64 53.44 -2.06
C GLY A 665 -8.57 52.60 -2.95
N LYS A 666 -8.54 51.26 -2.81
CA LYS A 666 -9.43 50.35 -3.53
C LYS A 666 -10.34 49.65 -2.54
N ARG A 667 -11.65 49.80 -2.76
CA ARG A 667 -12.66 49.03 -2.04
C ARG A 667 -12.66 47.59 -2.54
N ALA A 668 -12.54 46.66 -1.61
CA ALA A 668 -12.66 45.24 -1.84
C ALA A 668 -13.54 44.60 -0.77
N ASP A 669 -14.05 43.43 -1.11
CA ASP A 669 -14.98 42.65 -0.32
C ASP A 669 -14.52 41.20 -0.36
N LEU A 670 -14.66 40.51 0.76
CA LEU A 670 -14.15 39.15 0.98
C LEU A 670 -15.15 38.36 1.82
N GLY A 671 -15.52 37.17 1.37
CA GLY A 671 -16.45 36.30 2.08
C GLY A 671 -16.59 34.92 1.44
N GLY A 672 -17.48 34.10 2.00
CA GLY A 672 -17.65 32.68 1.71
C GLY A 672 -18.64 32.35 0.59
N ASP A 673 -19.39 33.33 0.11
CA ASP A 673 -20.42 33.10 -0.90
C ASP A 673 -19.87 33.00 -2.33
N VAL A 674 -20.40 32.04 -3.10
CA VAL A 674 -20.00 31.73 -4.48
C VAL A 674 -21.22 31.51 -5.40
N CYS A 675 -21.22 32.14 -6.57
CA CYS A 675 -22.25 31.97 -7.61
C CYS A 675 -21.62 31.71 -8.98
N ILE A 676 -22.03 30.62 -9.64
CA ILE A 676 -21.46 30.20 -10.92
C ILE A 676 -22.56 29.70 -11.85
N THR A 677 -22.52 30.09 -13.13
CA THR A 677 -23.34 29.46 -14.18
C THR A 677 -22.51 29.08 -15.39
N GLY A 678 -23.04 28.14 -16.17
CA GLY A 678 -22.46 27.74 -17.44
C GLY A 678 -23.45 27.05 -18.35
N ASN A 679 -22.99 26.63 -19.52
CA ASN A 679 -23.80 25.90 -20.49
C ASN A 679 -23.15 24.55 -20.81
N LEU A 680 -23.97 23.51 -20.93
CA LEU A 680 -23.56 22.14 -21.17
C LEU A 680 -24.36 21.53 -22.33
N ARG A 681 -23.78 20.52 -22.98
CA ARG A 681 -24.43 19.72 -24.02
C ARG A 681 -24.32 18.25 -23.65
N LEU A 682 -25.44 17.65 -23.30
CA LEU A 682 -25.50 16.26 -22.83
C LEU A 682 -26.32 15.41 -23.81
N GLY A 683 -25.83 14.20 -24.09
CA GLY A 683 -26.41 13.26 -25.06
C GLY A 683 -25.39 12.81 -26.11
N ILE A 684 -25.89 12.30 -27.23
CA ILE A 684 -25.05 11.74 -28.30
C ILE A 684 -24.81 12.87 -29.33
N PRO A 685 -23.68 12.92 -30.07
CA PRO A 685 -23.44 13.95 -31.08
C PRO A 685 -24.57 14.12 -32.13
N SER A 686 -25.34 13.05 -32.39
CA SER A 686 -26.51 13.06 -33.29
C SER A 686 -27.80 13.58 -32.65
N ASP A 687 -27.92 13.55 -31.32
CA ASP A 687 -29.11 13.95 -30.56
C ASP A 687 -28.70 14.37 -29.14
N TYR A 688 -28.35 15.66 -28.99
CA TYR A 688 -27.93 16.25 -27.72
C TYR A 688 -28.90 17.35 -27.29
N LYS A 689 -29.06 17.49 -25.98
CA LYS A 689 -29.82 18.60 -25.38
C LYS A 689 -28.89 19.62 -24.76
N ARG A 690 -29.33 20.87 -24.73
CA ARG A 690 -28.60 21.98 -24.12
C ARG A 690 -29.12 22.20 -22.71
N TYR A 691 -28.20 22.40 -21.79
CA TYR A 691 -28.50 22.64 -20.40
C TYR A 691 -27.80 23.90 -19.91
N VAL A 692 -28.48 24.64 -19.03
CA VAL A 692 -27.89 25.71 -18.21
C VAL A 692 -27.55 25.13 -16.85
N PHE A 693 -26.29 25.20 -16.49
CA PHE A 693 -25.79 24.91 -15.16
C PHE A 693 -25.87 26.19 -14.32
N ALA A 694 -26.34 26.07 -13.08
CA ALA A 694 -26.34 27.16 -12.12
C ALA A 694 -26.06 26.64 -10.71
N MET A 695 -25.28 27.37 -9.94
CA MET A 695 -24.93 27.02 -8.57
C MET A 695 -24.84 28.28 -7.71
N ASN A 696 -25.35 28.18 -6.48
CA ASN A 696 -25.09 29.09 -5.38
C ASN A 696 -24.60 28.26 -4.18
N GLY A 697 -23.57 28.75 -3.48
CA GLY A 697 -23.09 28.10 -2.27
C GLY A 697 -22.42 29.08 -1.32
N ASP A 698 -22.29 28.62 -0.08
CA ASP A 698 -21.70 29.36 1.03
C ASP A 698 -20.73 28.45 1.82
N ALA A 699 -19.47 28.89 1.89
CA ALA A 699 -18.38 28.20 2.54
C ALA A 699 -18.26 28.58 4.03
N MET A 700 -18.21 27.57 4.90
CA MET A 700 -18.10 27.74 6.34
C MET A 700 -16.82 28.49 6.74
N GLY A 701 -16.98 29.59 7.46
CA GLY A 701 -15.92 30.29 8.17
C GLY A 701 -15.99 31.80 7.97
N LYS A 702 -15.53 32.58 8.95
CA LYS A 702 -15.56 34.05 8.87
C LYS A 702 -14.32 34.58 8.16
N SER A 703 -14.50 35.52 7.23
CA SER A 703 -13.41 36.20 6.50
C SER A 703 -12.55 35.27 5.63
N MET A 704 -11.32 34.96 6.05
CA MET A 704 -10.33 34.28 5.19
C MET A 704 -10.63 32.81 4.95
N GLN A 705 -11.18 32.11 5.95
CA GLN A 705 -11.52 30.70 5.84
C GLN A 705 -12.69 30.48 4.87
N GLY A 706 -13.76 31.27 5.00
CA GLY A 706 -14.87 31.28 4.05
C GLY A 706 -14.41 31.62 2.64
N ALA A 707 -13.63 32.69 2.47
CA ALA A 707 -13.09 33.06 1.17
C ALA A 707 -12.17 32.01 0.55
N GLY A 708 -11.39 31.29 1.37
CA GLY A 708 -10.61 30.13 0.93
C GLY A 708 -11.50 29.02 0.38
N GLY A 709 -12.61 28.71 1.05
CA GLY A 709 -13.58 27.71 0.59
C GLY A 709 -14.33 28.12 -0.68
N ALA A 710 -14.74 29.38 -0.79
CA ALA A 710 -15.33 29.95 -2.00
C ALA A 710 -14.36 29.86 -3.19
N LEU A 711 -13.07 30.15 -2.96
CA LEU A 711 -12.02 30.07 -3.98
C LEU A 711 -11.82 28.63 -4.44
N VAL A 712 -11.69 27.66 -3.52
CA VAL A 712 -11.54 26.24 -3.86
C VAL A 712 -12.74 25.76 -4.68
N MET A 713 -13.96 26.06 -4.22
CA MET A 713 -15.19 25.70 -4.92
C MET A 713 -15.24 26.31 -6.32
N GLY A 714 -14.92 27.60 -6.42
CA GLY A 714 -14.85 28.33 -7.68
C GLY A 714 -13.88 27.71 -8.68
N VAL A 715 -12.69 27.30 -8.24
CA VAL A 715 -11.69 26.65 -9.11
C VAL A 715 -12.18 25.28 -9.58
N VAL A 716 -12.71 24.45 -8.66
CA VAL A 716 -13.14 23.08 -8.99
C VAL A 716 -14.32 23.11 -9.96
N VAL A 717 -15.37 23.89 -9.67
CA VAL A 717 -16.56 23.96 -10.53
C VAL A 717 -16.23 24.55 -11.89
N ASN A 718 -15.45 25.63 -11.97
CA ASN A 718 -15.03 26.18 -13.26
C ASN A 718 -14.16 25.20 -14.06
N SER A 719 -13.31 24.39 -13.40
CA SER A 719 -12.55 23.32 -14.04
C SER A 719 -13.46 22.23 -14.62
N ILE A 720 -14.46 21.78 -13.84
CA ILE A 720 -15.47 20.80 -14.27
C ILE A 720 -16.27 21.34 -15.47
N LEU A 721 -16.68 22.60 -15.44
CA LEU A 721 -17.37 23.23 -16.56
C LEU A 721 -16.46 23.37 -17.79
N ALA A 722 -15.20 23.78 -17.60
CA ALA A 722 -14.23 23.92 -18.69
C ALA A 722 -13.98 22.58 -19.38
N ARG A 723 -13.74 21.48 -18.65
CA ARG A 723 -13.56 20.13 -19.26
C ARG A 723 -14.83 19.59 -19.92
N SER A 724 -15.99 19.99 -19.39
CA SER A 724 -17.30 19.54 -19.88
C SER A 724 -17.76 20.31 -21.12
N ALA A 725 -17.38 21.58 -21.26
CA ALA A 725 -17.84 22.48 -22.33
C ALA A 725 -16.74 22.93 -23.31
N ALA A 726 -15.46 22.63 -23.08
CA ALA A 726 -14.35 23.01 -23.95
C ALA A 726 -14.59 22.54 -25.40
N ASN A 727 -14.25 23.39 -26.37
CA ASN A 727 -14.35 23.11 -27.81
C ASN A 727 -15.74 22.64 -28.26
N ASN A 728 -16.83 23.14 -27.64
CA ASN A 728 -18.21 22.74 -27.96
C ASN A 728 -18.48 21.23 -27.81
N ARG A 729 -17.74 20.56 -26.92
CA ARG A 729 -17.88 19.13 -26.62
C ARG A 729 -19.32 18.77 -26.25
N ILE A 730 -19.75 17.60 -26.70
CA ILE A 730 -21.00 16.95 -26.31
C ILE A 730 -20.62 15.75 -25.44
N LEU A 731 -21.20 15.65 -24.25
CA LEU A 731 -20.93 14.57 -23.31
C LEU A 731 -22.04 13.51 -23.40
N ASP A 732 -21.65 12.28 -23.73
CA ASP A 732 -22.55 11.12 -23.75
C ASP A 732 -22.80 10.60 -22.33
N ILE A 733 -23.54 11.39 -21.56
CA ILE A 733 -23.86 11.17 -20.14
C ILE A 733 -25.24 11.76 -19.83
N SER A 734 -25.96 11.17 -18.87
CA SER A 734 -27.25 11.72 -18.44
C SER A 734 -27.06 12.93 -17.50
N PRO A 735 -28.05 13.85 -17.42
CA PRO A 735 -28.02 14.98 -16.48
C PRO A 735 -27.86 14.55 -15.02
N GLU A 736 -28.54 13.47 -14.63
CA GLU A 736 -28.48 12.88 -13.29
C GLU A 736 -27.07 12.36 -12.99
N GLN A 737 -26.48 11.60 -13.93
CA GLN A 737 -25.14 11.05 -13.75
C GLN A 737 -24.08 12.17 -13.71
N TRP A 738 -24.21 13.21 -14.54
CA TRP A 738 -23.27 14.33 -14.52
C TRP A 738 -23.31 15.10 -13.18
N LEU A 739 -24.49 15.31 -12.60
CA LEU A 739 -24.63 15.93 -11.27
C LEU A 739 -24.06 15.03 -10.16
N THR A 740 -24.25 13.71 -10.25
CA THR A 740 -23.65 12.74 -9.31
C THR A 740 -22.13 12.77 -9.35
N GLU A 741 -21.53 12.67 -10.55
CA GLU A 741 -20.07 12.74 -10.71
C GLU A 741 -19.50 14.09 -10.22
N THR A 742 -20.22 15.19 -10.50
CA THR A 742 -19.85 16.53 -10.03
C THR A 742 -19.88 16.61 -8.49
N TYR A 743 -20.92 16.09 -7.85
CA TYR A 743 -21.00 16.04 -6.40
C TYR A 743 -19.88 15.20 -5.79
N GLU A 744 -19.60 14.01 -6.31
CA GLU A 744 -18.55 13.13 -5.80
C GLU A 744 -17.16 13.77 -5.91
N GLU A 745 -16.85 14.42 -7.05
CA GLU A 745 -15.58 15.11 -7.27
C GLU A 745 -15.39 16.26 -6.27
N ILE A 746 -16.41 17.10 -6.08
CA ILE A 746 -16.36 18.23 -5.14
C ILE A 746 -16.30 17.72 -3.68
N ASN A 747 -17.14 16.75 -3.32
CA ASN A 747 -17.18 16.20 -1.97
C ASN A 747 -15.86 15.54 -1.58
N PHE A 748 -15.17 14.87 -2.51
CA PHE A 748 -13.85 14.30 -2.26
C PHE A 748 -12.81 15.39 -1.97
N VAL A 749 -12.82 16.48 -2.73
CA VAL A 749 -11.93 17.64 -2.48
C VAL A 749 -12.18 18.21 -1.09
N PHE A 750 -13.43 18.45 -0.72
CA PHE A 750 -13.74 19.05 0.59
C PHE A 750 -13.52 18.09 1.77
N LYS A 751 -13.71 16.77 1.59
CA LYS A 751 -13.37 15.77 2.62
C LYS A 751 -11.88 15.77 2.97
N SER A 752 -11.00 16.15 2.04
CA SER A 752 -9.56 16.25 2.31
C SER A 752 -9.20 17.31 3.36
N PHE A 753 -10.09 18.28 3.62
CA PHE A 753 -9.91 19.27 4.69
C PHE A 753 -10.31 18.74 6.10
N ASN A 754 -10.75 17.47 6.20
CA ASN A 754 -11.08 16.80 7.47
C ASN A 754 -12.05 17.61 8.37
N GLY A 755 -13.06 18.25 7.80
CA GLY A 755 -14.05 19.06 8.52
C GLY A 755 -13.57 20.48 8.91
N SER A 756 -12.32 20.85 8.60
CA SER A 756 -11.81 22.21 8.80
C SER A 756 -12.45 23.22 7.83
N MET A 757 -13.04 22.74 6.74
CA MET A 757 -13.72 23.55 5.74
C MET A 757 -14.83 22.69 5.12
N VAL A 758 -16.05 23.22 5.12
CA VAL A 758 -17.24 22.59 4.53
C VAL A 758 -18.02 23.66 3.78
N ILE A 759 -18.81 23.26 2.79
CA ILE A 759 -19.58 24.20 1.97
C ILE A 759 -21.02 23.73 1.84
N SER A 760 -21.97 24.64 2.05
CA SER A 760 -23.36 24.44 1.69
C SER A 760 -23.55 24.89 0.24
N ALA A 761 -24.29 24.14 -0.57
CA ALA A 761 -24.54 24.56 -1.95
C ALA A 761 -25.78 23.91 -2.57
N SER A 762 -26.41 24.65 -3.48
CA SER A 762 -27.49 24.19 -4.34
C SER A 762 -27.07 24.22 -5.80
N PHE A 763 -27.29 23.12 -6.51
CA PHE A 763 -26.87 22.91 -7.89
C PHE A 763 -28.06 22.63 -8.79
N PHE A 764 -28.10 23.26 -9.96
CA PHE A 764 -29.18 23.15 -10.94
C PHE A 764 -28.63 22.89 -12.33
N LEU A 765 -29.34 22.03 -13.06
CA LEU A 765 -29.11 21.74 -14.46
C LEU A 765 -30.45 21.77 -15.20
N ILE A 766 -30.67 22.80 -15.99
CA ILE A 766 -31.97 23.13 -16.57
C ILE A 766 -31.92 22.95 -18.09
N GLU A 767 -32.79 22.12 -18.64
CA GLU A 767 -32.88 21.89 -20.08
C GLU A 767 -33.53 23.07 -20.80
N GLU A 768 -32.89 23.58 -21.86
CA GLU A 768 -33.30 24.83 -22.52
C GLU A 768 -34.70 24.80 -23.17
N ASN A 769 -35.15 23.64 -23.66
CA ASN A 769 -36.39 23.55 -24.43
C ASN A 769 -37.61 23.12 -23.62
N SER A 770 -37.44 22.18 -22.68
CA SER A 770 -38.57 21.65 -21.90
C SER A 770 -38.69 22.23 -20.49
N GLY A 771 -37.72 23.03 -20.01
CA GLY A 771 -37.69 23.53 -18.63
C GLY A 771 -37.49 22.43 -17.59
N LYS A 772 -37.14 21.20 -18.00
CA LYS A 772 -36.88 20.10 -17.08
C LYS A 772 -35.59 20.39 -16.33
N THR A 773 -35.71 20.45 -15.02
CA THR A 773 -34.66 20.88 -14.11
C THR A 773 -34.25 19.73 -13.22
N TYR A 774 -32.96 19.43 -13.21
CA TYR A 774 -32.32 18.46 -12.33
C TYR A 774 -31.52 19.22 -11.29
N TYR A 775 -31.67 18.88 -10.01
CA TYR A 775 -31.03 19.65 -8.96
C TYR A 775 -30.77 18.81 -7.70
N PHE A 776 -29.87 19.29 -6.85
CA PHE A 776 -29.71 18.82 -5.48
C PHE A 776 -29.32 19.99 -4.59
N ASN A 777 -29.60 19.86 -3.29
CA ASN A 777 -29.27 20.84 -2.27
C ASN A 777 -28.51 20.15 -1.13
N ALA A 778 -27.29 20.60 -0.86
CA ALA A 778 -26.42 20.11 0.20
C ALA A 778 -26.43 21.08 1.40
N GLU A 779 -27.44 20.94 2.25
CA GLU A 779 -27.67 21.76 3.47
C GLU A 779 -27.55 23.29 3.25
N HIS A 780 -27.94 23.78 2.08
CA HIS A 780 -28.03 25.19 1.73
C HIS A 780 -29.48 25.68 1.90
N PRO A 781 -29.74 26.98 2.15
CA PRO A 781 -31.11 27.47 2.36
C PRO A 781 -32.06 27.10 1.22
N PHE A 782 -33.32 26.90 1.57
CA PHE A 782 -34.32 26.41 0.63
C PHE A 782 -34.48 27.35 -0.56
N THR A 783 -34.49 26.74 -1.75
CA THR A 783 -34.72 27.47 -3.01
C THR A 783 -36.17 27.89 -3.10
N VAL A 784 -36.41 29.15 -3.49
CA VAL A 784 -37.75 29.70 -3.65
C VAL A 784 -38.16 29.63 -5.11
N LEU A 785 -39.28 28.97 -5.38
CA LEU A 785 -39.99 29.02 -6.66
C LEU A 785 -41.06 30.11 -6.59
N TYR A 786 -40.92 31.12 -7.44
CA TYR A 786 -41.90 32.17 -7.66
C TYR A 786 -42.67 31.90 -8.96
N GLN A 787 -43.95 31.60 -8.82
CA GLN A 787 -44.87 31.26 -9.91
C GLN A 787 -46.22 31.96 -9.70
N ASP A 788 -46.75 32.60 -10.74
CA ASP A 788 -48.06 33.27 -10.75
C ASP A 788 -48.29 34.25 -9.57
N GLY A 789 -47.24 34.97 -9.16
CA GLY A 789 -47.33 35.95 -8.06
C GLY A 789 -47.20 35.37 -6.66
N LYS A 790 -46.93 34.06 -6.51
CA LYS A 790 -46.73 33.40 -5.22
C LYS A 790 -45.33 32.80 -5.10
N ALA A 791 -44.74 32.91 -3.91
CA ALA A 791 -43.46 32.30 -3.58
C ALA A 791 -43.67 31.05 -2.71
N THR A 792 -43.01 29.95 -3.09
CA THR A 792 -43.04 28.69 -2.34
C THR A 792 -41.65 28.07 -2.28
N PHE A 793 -41.35 27.30 -1.25
CA PHE A 793 -40.11 26.52 -1.24
C PHE A 793 -40.20 25.36 -2.22
N LEU A 794 -39.12 25.15 -2.97
CA LEU A 794 -38.99 24.05 -3.92
C LEU A 794 -38.84 22.70 -3.21
N ASP A 795 -38.12 22.70 -2.08
CA ASP A 795 -37.86 21.54 -1.24
C ASP A 795 -38.68 21.58 0.05
N SER A 796 -39.06 20.40 0.57
CA SER A 796 -39.74 20.26 1.87
C SER A 796 -38.82 19.80 3.00
N SER A 797 -37.61 19.32 2.67
CA SER A 797 -36.61 18.85 3.63
C SER A 797 -35.23 18.75 2.99
N LEU A 798 -34.16 18.96 3.76
CA LEU A 798 -32.77 18.78 3.33
C LEU A 798 -32.35 17.32 3.54
N MET A 799 -32.03 16.61 2.45
CA MET A 799 -31.73 15.16 2.45
C MET A 799 -30.25 14.84 2.17
N LEU A 800 -29.38 15.86 2.26
CA LEU A 800 -27.94 15.73 1.99
C LEU A 800 -27.16 16.70 2.89
N ARG A 801 -26.12 16.20 3.57
CA ARG A 801 -25.24 17.02 4.42
C ARG A 801 -24.41 18.01 3.61
N LYS A 802 -23.89 19.07 4.26
CA LYS A 802 -22.90 19.98 3.65
C LYS A 802 -21.74 19.19 3.03
N ILE A 803 -21.28 19.69 1.89
CA ILE A 803 -20.20 19.08 1.12
C ILE A 803 -18.90 19.14 1.96
N GLY A 804 -18.21 18.02 2.07
CA GLY A 804 -17.05 17.82 2.95
C GLY A 804 -17.35 17.00 4.21
N LEU A 805 -18.62 16.70 4.51
CA LEU A 805 -19.05 15.83 5.61
C LEU A 805 -19.50 14.45 5.11
N GLU A 806 -19.50 13.47 6.02
CA GLU A 806 -20.17 12.19 5.77
C GLU A 806 -21.69 12.36 5.95
N SER A 807 -22.47 11.94 4.94
CA SER A 807 -23.93 12.01 4.98
C SER A 807 -24.52 10.65 5.35
N GLU A 808 -25.49 10.65 6.27
CA GLU A 808 -26.25 9.45 6.63
C GLU A 808 -27.27 9.05 5.54
N TYR A 809 -27.54 9.95 4.58
CA TYR A 809 -28.46 9.75 3.47
C TYR A 809 -27.68 9.55 2.16
N PRO A 810 -28.13 8.64 1.27
CA PRO A 810 -27.51 8.48 -0.05
C PRO A 810 -27.76 9.71 -0.93
N PHE A 811 -26.76 10.10 -1.73
CA PHE A 811 -26.90 11.20 -2.69
C PHE A 811 -28.01 10.90 -3.71
N GLN A 812 -28.88 11.89 -3.94
CA GLN A 812 -30.01 11.79 -4.88
C GLN A 812 -30.15 13.11 -5.66
N VAL A 813 -30.50 12.98 -6.94
CA VAL A 813 -30.83 14.11 -7.81
C VAL A 813 -32.35 14.22 -7.91
N PHE A 814 -32.88 15.39 -7.58
CA PHE A 814 -34.31 15.70 -7.68
C PHE A 814 -34.63 16.31 -9.05
N THR A 815 -35.88 16.13 -9.49
CA THR A 815 -36.33 16.66 -10.78
C THR A 815 -37.61 17.46 -10.65
N THR A 816 -37.67 18.62 -11.31
CA THR A 816 -38.88 19.44 -11.44
C THR A 816 -39.02 19.95 -12.89
N ILE A 817 -40.14 20.58 -13.23
CA ILE A 817 -40.39 21.17 -14.54
C ILE A 817 -40.80 22.63 -14.36
N LEU A 818 -40.02 23.54 -14.92
CA LEU A 818 -40.31 24.97 -14.94
C LEU A 818 -41.21 25.32 -16.13
N LYS A 819 -42.23 26.13 -15.86
CA LYS A 819 -43.09 26.74 -16.88
C LYS A 819 -42.52 28.09 -17.32
N GLU A 820 -42.88 28.53 -18.52
CA GLU A 820 -42.51 29.86 -18.99
C GLU A 820 -43.03 30.94 -18.02
N GLY A 821 -42.14 31.83 -17.58
CA GLY A 821 -42.38 32.84 -16.56
C GLY A 821 -41.99 32.44 -15.14
N ASP A 822 -41.66 31.17 -14.88
CA ASP A 822 -41.21 30.73 -13.56
C ASP A 822 -39.83 31.30 -13.22
N VAL A 823 -39.68 31.72 -11.95
CA VAL A 823 -38.43 32.25 -11.42
C VAL A 823 -37.99 31.43 -10.20
N LEU A 824 -36.78 30.89 -10.25
CA LEU A 824 -36.09 30.34 -9.07
C LEU A 824 -35.21 31.41 -8.45
N ILE A 825 -35.31 31.58 -7.14
CA ILE A 825 -34.44 32.40 -6.31
C ILE A 825 -33.73 31.49 -5.31
N VAL A 826 -32.41 31.39 -5.46
CA VAL A 826 -31.51 30.63 -4.58
C VAL A 826 -30.67 31.65 -3.81
N GLY A 827 -30.38 31.43 -2.54
CA GLY A 827 -29.50 32.33 -1.80
C GLY A 827 -28.94 31.75 -0.52
N SER A 828 -27.84 32.35 -0.06
CA SER A 828 -27.16 32.02 1.20
C SER A 828 -27.99 32.39 2.42
N ASP A 829 -27.51 31.97 3.60
CA ASP A 829 -28.16 32.20 4.89
C ASP A 829 -28.21 33.68 5.27
N GLY A 830 -27.34 34.53 4.72
CA GLY A 830 -27.43 35.98 4.88
C GLY A 830 -28.78 36.59 4.45
N LYS A 831 -29.59 35.90 3.64
CA LYS A 831 -30.96 36.33 3.31
C LYS A 831 -31.94 36.17 4.49
N ASP A 832 -31.63 35.31 5.45
CA ASP A 832 -32.44 35.00 6.62
C ASP A 832 -31.81 35.53 7.92
N ASP A 833 -30.47 35.67 7.97
CA ASP A 833 -29.67 36.13 9.13
C ASP A 833 -29.72 37.66 9.34
N LEU A 834 -30.93 38.14 9.63
CA LEU A 834 -31.24 39.54 9.86
C LEU A 834 -31.31 39.88 11.35
N ASP A 835 -30.61 40.94 11.76
CA ASP A 835 -30.82 41.59 13.05
C ASP A 835 -31.99 42.57 12.94
N LEU A 836 -33.09 42.25 13.64
CA LEU A 836 -34.32 43.03 13.63
C LEU A 836 -34.29 44.20 14.64
N THR A 837 -33.26 44.27 15.50
CA THR A 837 -33.13 45.29 16.55
C THR A 837 -31.71 45.87 16.62
N PRO A 838 -31.18 46.46 15.54
CA PRO A 838 -29.80 46.94 15.47
C PRO A 838 -29.50 48.07 16.49
N ASP A 839 -30.52 48.81 16.92
CA ASP A 839 -30.39 49.95 17.85
C ASP A 839 -30.57 49.59 19.36
N GLN A 840 -30.68 48.30 19.70
CA GLN A 840 -30.86 47.84 21.08
C GLN A 840 -29.65 47.03 21.57
N ASP A 841 -29.32 47.11 22.87
CA ASP A 841 -28.23 46.33 23.47
C ASP A 841 -28.45 44.80 23.37
N THR A 842 -29.69 44.36 23.14
CA THR A 842 -30.05 42.96 22.93
C THR A 842 -30.44 42.71 21.48
N ARG A 843 -29.56 42.01 20.75
CA ARG A 843 -29.74 41.59 19.35
C ARG A 843 -30.81 40.51 19.22
N LYS A 844 -31.82 40.72 18.36
CA LYS A 844 -32.86 39.73 18.03
C LYS A 844 -32.73 39.30 16.56
N ILE A 845 -32.34 38.05 16.36
CA ILE A 845 -32.19 37.47 15.02
C ILE A 845 -33.54 36.99 14.49
N ASN A 846 -33.75 37.13 13.19
CA ASN A 846 -34.92 36.60 12.51
C ASN A 846 -34.98 35.06 12.62
N GLU A 847 -36.12 34.55 13.10
CA GLU A 847 -36.42 33.12 13.20
C GLU A 847 -37.62 32.73 12.29
N ASP A 848 -38.21 33.68 11.55
CA ASP A 848 -39.31 33.42 10.60
C ASP A 848 -38.74 32.96 9.25
N GLU A 849 -38.70 31.65 9.03
CA GLU A 849 -38.30 31.03 7.76
C GLU A 849 -39.18 31.48 6.58
N THR A 850 -40.42 31.94 6.83
CA THR A 850 -41.34 32.40 5.77
C THR A 850 -41.15 33.86 5.39
N LEU A 851 -40.32 34.61 6.14
CA LEU A 851 -40.06 36.02 5.87
C LEU A 851 -39.52 36.22 4.46
N PHE A 852 -38.55 35.40 4.06
CA PHE A 852 -37.96 35.49 2.73
C PHE A 852 -38.96 35.20 1.59
N LEU A 853 -39.94 34.31 1.80
CA LEU A 853 -41.03 34.09 0.82
C LEU A 853 -41.84 35.37 0.60
N LYS A 854 -42.22 36.05 1.69
CA LYS A 854 -42.96 37.33 1.63
C LYS A 854 -42.13 38.41 0.93
N THR A 855 -40.82 38.45 1.19
CA THR A 855 -39.88 39.36 0.54
C THR A 855 -39.80 39.11 -0.96
N VAL A 856 -39.74 37.85 -1.40
CA VAL A 856 -39.74 37.48 -2.82
C VAL A 856 -41.06 37.85 -3.51
N GLU A 857 -42.20 37.65 -2.85
CA GLU A 857 -43.52 38.07 -3.36
C GLU A 857 -43.62 39.60 -3.50
N ALA A 858 -43.21 40.33 -2.47
CA ALA A 858 -43.20 41.80 -2.47
C ALA A 858 -42.27 42.38 -3.54
N GLY A 859 -41.10 41.77 -3.74
CA GLY A 859 -40.15 42.09 -4.80
C GLY A 859 -40.51 41.51 -6.16
N LYS A 860 -41.63 40.78 -6.29
CA LYS A 860 -42.11 40.15 -7.53
C LYS A 860 -41.05 39.30 -8.24
N GLY A 861 -40.19 38.63 -7.49
CA GLY A 861 -39.07 37.85 -8.04
C GLY A 861 -37.95 38.68 -8.69
N ASN A 862 -37.92 40.00 -8.52
CA ASN A 862 -36.81 40.86 -8.97
C ASN A 862 -35.71 40.94 -7.89
N ILE A 863 -34.48 40.59 -8.27
CA ILE A 863 -33.37 40.42 -7.33
C ILE A 863 -32.94 41.74 -6.67
N GLU A 864 -33.00 42.86 -7.40
CA GLU A 864 -32.63 44.19 -6.88
C GLU A 864 -33.68 44.73 -5.88
N GLN A 865 -34.97 44.46 -6.13
CA GLN A 865 -36.04 44.80 -5.20
C GLN A 865 -36.00 43.92 -3.94
N ILE A 866 -35.69 42.63 -4.11
CA ILE A 866 -35.51 41.71 -2.98
C ILE A 866 -34.38 42.20 -2.07
N GLU A 867 -33.22 42.58 -2.62
CA GLU A 867 -32.11 43.17 -1.85
C GLU A 867 -32.57 44.37 -1.01
N GLN A 868 -33.27 45.34 -1.63
CA GLN A 868 -33.74 46.54 -0.94
C GLN A 868 -34.74 46.22 0.18
N LEU A 869 -35.61 45.23 -0.03
CA LEU A 869 -36.57 44.80 0.98
C LEU A 869 -35.88 44.09 2.15
N ILE A 870 -34.86 43.25 1.89
CA ILE A 870 -34.06 42.63 2.95
C ILE A 870 -33.43 43.69 3.86
N TYR A 871 -32.78 44.71 3.28
CA TYR A 871 -32.18 45.82 4.05
C TYR A 871 -33.21 46.67 4.81
N LYS A 872 -34.48 46.63 4.43
CA LYS A 872 -35.56 47.35 5.12
C LYS A 872 -36.09 46.56 6.32
N GLU A 873 -36.05 45.24 6.27
CA GLU A 873 -36.53 44.36 7.35
C GLU A 873 -35.52 44.23 8.50
N GLY A 874 -34.21 44.32 8.23
CA GLY A 874 -33.18 44.28 9.27
C GLY A 874 -31.76 44.47 8.74
N GLU A 875 -30.78 44.51 9.65
CA GLU A 875 -29.36 44.56 9.30
C GLU A 875 -28.86 43.15 8.98
N ILE A 876 -28.25 42.97 7.81
CA ILE A 876 -27.69 41.67 7.37
C ILE A 876 -26.46 41.35 8.20
N THR A 877 -26.41 40.13 8.74
CA THR A 877 -25.35 39.76 9.66
C THR A 877 -24.41 38.67 9.17
N ASP A 878 -24.59 38.18 7.95
CA ASP A 878 -23.63 37.34 7.23
C ASP A 878 -23.45 37.75 5.75
N ASP A 879 -22.68 36.99 4.97
CA ASP A 879 -22.55 37.19 3.52
C ASP A 879 -23.91 36.96 2.82
N LEU A 880 -24.28 37.85 1.89
CA LEU A 880 -25.53 37.73 1.13
C LEU A 880 -25.25 37.41 -0.33
N SER A 881 -25.78 36.29 -0.79
CA SER A 881 -25.82 35.93 -2.20
C SER A 881 -27.23 35.57 -2.63
N LEU A 882 -27.59 36.04 -3.81
CA LEU A 882 -28.83 35.68 -4.48
C LEU A 882 -28.52 35.28 -5.92
N LEU A 883 -29.10 34.18 -6.36
CA LEU A 883 -29.07 33.66 -7.73
C LEU A 883 -30.51 33.59 -8.23
N ARG A 884 -30.80 34.39 -9.25
CA ARG A 884 -32.08 34.40 -9.96
C ARG A 884 -31.96 33.63 -11.25
N ILE A 885 -32.86 32.67 -11.47
CA ILE A 885 -32.97 31.89 -12.69
C ILE A 885 -34.39 32.03 -13.22
N GLU A 886 -34.56 32.51 -14.44
CA GLU A 886 -35.88 32.72 -15.07
C GLU A 886 -35.97 31.93 -16.37
N TYR A 887 -37.07 31.20 -16.54
CA TYR A 887 -37.33 30.36 -17.71
C TYR A 887 -38.39 30.98 -18.64
N GLY A 888 -38.14 31.04 -19.95
CA GLY A 888 -39.13 31.46 -20.96
C GLY A 888 -39.03 32.91 -21.46
N ILE A 889 -37.84 33.51 -21.48
CA ILE A 889 -37.65 34.90 -21.94
C ILE A 889 -37.53 34.99 -23.47
N THR A 890 -38.06 36.07 -24.07
CA THR A 890 -37.89 36.40 -25.49
C THR A 890 -36.89 37.54 -25.69
N LEU A 891 -36.15 37.52 -26.82
CA LEU A 891 -34.97 38.33 -27.16
C LEU A 891 -35.10 39.87 -27.00
N VAL A 892 -36.30 40.42 -26.85
CA VAL A 892 -36.55 41.88 -26.80
C VAL A 892 -36.09 42.51 -25.49
N ASP A 893 -36.04 41.76 -24.37
CA ASP A 893 -35.63 42.30 -23.06
C ASP A 893 -34.10 42.25 -22.80
N GLN A 894 -33.32 41.56 -23.64
CA GLN A 894 -31.86 41.45 -23.46
C GLN A 894 -31.09 42.70 -23.93
N GLU A 895 -31.56 43.43 -24.95
CA GLU A 895 -30.83 44.60 -25.50
C GLU A 895 -30.82 45.81 -24.54
N LYS A 896 -31.85 45.98 -23.69
CA LYS A 896 -31.82 46.99 -22.61
C LYS A 896 -30.89 46.59 -21.44
N SER A 897 -30.63 45.29 -21.29
CA SER A 897 -29.80 44.72 -20.21
C SER A 897 -28.31 44.65 -20.56
N PHE A 898 -27.94 44.65 -21.85
CA PHE A 898 -26.53 44.59 -22.28
C PHE A 898 -25.83 45.96 -22.16
N LEU A 899 -26.57 47.05 -22.31
CA LEU A 899 -26.08 48.42 -22.14
C LEU A 899 -25.72 48.79 -20.69
N SER A 900 -26.23 48.06 -19.68
CA SER A 900 -25.87 48.26 -18.27
C SER A 900 -24.69 47.39 -17.81
N THR A 901 -24.36 46.30 -18.51
CA THR A 901 -23.26 45.39 -18.16
C THR A 901 -21.92 45.82 -18.76
N ASP A 902 -21.91 46.46 -19.93
CA ASP A 902 -20.70 47.13 -20.45
C ASP A 902 -20.36 48.41 -19.67
N LYS A 903 -21.34 49.02 -19.00
CA LYS A 903 -21.10 50.06 -18.00
C LYS A 903 -20.42 49.50 -16.75
N ALA A 904 -20.84 48.33 -16.24
CA ALA A 904 -20.17 47.69 -15.10
C ALA A 904 -18.75 47.18 -15.41
N ARG A 905 -18.33 47.06 -16.67
CA ARG A 905 -16.94 46.73 -17.02
C ARG A 905 -16.06 47.96 -17.22
N ASN A 906 -16.65 49.11 -17.55
CA ASN A 906 -15.93 50.38 -17.78
C ASN A 906 -16.09 51.43 -16.67
N ASP A 907 -17.09 51.32 -15.78
CA ASP A 907 -17.33 52.23 -14.64
C ASP A 907 -16.46 51.90 -13.41
N PHE A 908 -15.78 50.73 -13.36
CA PHE A 908 -14.80 50.43 -12.31
C PHE A 908 -13.41 51.05 -12.56
N LEU A 909 -13.27 51.90 -13.60
CA LEU A 909 -12.03 52.60 -13.95
C LEU A 909 -12.16 54.13 -14.03
N LYS A 910 -13.15 54.73 -13.39
CA LYS A 910 -13.22 56.19 -13.19
C LYS A 910 -13.59 56.55 -11.74
N GLU A 911 -12.55 56.85 -10.95
CA GLU A 911 -12.34 58.11 -10.19
C GLU A 911 -12.96 58.04 -8.78
N GLU A 912 -12.24 58.33 -7.68
CA GLU A 912 -11.29 59.41 -7.48
C GLU A 912 -10.02 59.04 -6.67
N VAL A 913 -8.88 59.47 -7.23
CA VAL A 913 -7.82 60.27 -6.58
C VAL A 913 -7.10 59.70 -5.34
N SER A 914 -6.13 58.82 -5.63
CA SER A 914 -4.78 59.04 -5.09
C SER A 914 -4.10 60.04 -6.02
N ASP A 915 -3.62 61.15 -5.46
CA ASP A 915 -3.16 62.43 -6.03
C ASP A 915 -2.26 62.37 -7.30
N TRP A 916 -1.81 61.18 -7.71
CA TRP A 916 -0.91 60.98 -8.86
C TRP A 916 -1.56 60.29 -10.07
N SER A 917 -2.76 59.69 -9.92
CA SER A 917 -3.42 58.94 -11.01
C SER A 917 -3.87 59.85 -12.15
N ALA A 918 -4.24 61.10 -11.84
CA ALA A 918 -4.55 62.14 -12.82
C ALA A 918 -3.30 62.48 -13.66
N SER A 919 -2.17 62.75 -13.02
CA SER A 919 -0.90 63.03 -13.71
C SER A 919 -0.38 61.83 -14.50
N TYR A 920 -0.53 60.60 -14.00
CA TYR A 920 -0.17 59.40 -14.77
C TYR A 920 -1.07 59.20 -16.00
N SER A 921 -2.38 59.44 -15.86
CA SER A 921 -3.34 59.39 -16.96
C SER A 921 -3.08 60.48 -17.99
N HIS A 922 -2.71 61.67 -17.53
CA HIS A 922 -2.34 62.82 -18.34
C HIS A 922 -1.04 62.57 -19.10
N ALA A 923 0.03 62.10 -18.44
CA ALA A 923 1.26 61.72 -19.10
C ALA A 923 1.05 60.61 -20.16
N ARG A 924 0.17 59.65 -19.89
CA ARG A 924 -0.22 58.62 -20.88
C ARG A 924 -0.97 59.22 -22.07
N GLN A 925 -1.80 60.22 -21.84
CA GLN A 925 -2.54 60.93 -22.88
C GLN A 925 -1.60 61.82 -23.72
N LEU A 926 -0.70 62.58 -23.09
CA LEU A 926 0.37 63.34 -23.76
C LEU A 926 1.20 62.46 -24.70
N TYR A 927 1.55 61.24 -24.27
CA TYR A 927 2.23 60.28 -25.13
C TYR A 927 1.38 59.86 -26.35
N LYS A 928 0.07 59.62 -26.17
CA LYS A 928 -0.84 59.29 -27.28
C LYS A 928 -1.01 60.45 -28.26
N ASP A 929 -0.98 61.67 -27.75
CA ASP A 929 -1.11 62.90 -28.53
C ASP A 929 0.22 63.29 -29.21
N GLY A 930 1.31 62.54 -28.96
CA GLY A 930 2.61 62.69 -29.60
C GLY A 930 3.61 63.58 -28.85
N ASN A 931 3.22 64.15 -27.71
CA ASN A 931 4.05 65.03 -26.86
C ASN A 931 4.90 64.19 -25.89
N VAL A 932 5.89 63.47 -26.44
CA VAL A 932 6.68 62.47 -25.70
C VAL A 932 7.54 63.07 -24.57
N LYS A 933 8.10 64.27 -24.75
CA LYS A 933 8.99 64.90 -23.73
C LYS A 933 8.23 65.35 -22.49
N GLU A 934 7.10 66.02 -22.68
CA GLU A 934 6.24 66.47 -21.57
C GLU A 934 5.71 65.27 -20.77
N ALA A 935 5.37 64.17 -21.45
CA ALA A 935 5.02 62.91 -20.80
C ALA A 935 6.18 62.33 -19.96
N ILE A 936 7.43 62.43 -20.43
CA ILE A 936 8.62 61.95 -19.69
C ILE A 936 8.89 62.83 -18.46
N ASP A 937 8.77 64.14 -18.58
CA ASP A 937 9.02 65.08 -17.48
C ASP A 937 7.98 64.91 -16.36
N GLU A 938 6.70 64.79 -16.73
CA GLU A 938 5.61 64.54 -15.78
C GLU A 938 5.77 63.16 -15.10
N LEU A 939 6.15 62.12 -15.85
CA LEU A 939 6.45 60.80 -15.30
C LEU A 939 7.71 60.80 -14.43
N ALA A 940 8.70 61.65 -14.69
CA ALA A 940 9.90 61.77 -13.87
C ALA A 940 9.63 62.48 -12.55
N GLU A 941 8.78 63.50 -12.56
CA GLU A 941 8.32 64.15 -11.33
C GLU A 941 7.49 63.17 -10.49
N LEU A 942 6.57 62.43 -11.13
CA LEU A 942 5.84 61.34 -10.51
C LEU A 942 6.79 60.31 -9.89
N TYR A 943 7.79 59.85 -10.65
CA TYR A 943 8.78 58.88 -10.19
C TYR A 943 9.56 59.35 -8.95
N SER A 944 9.84 60.66 -8.83
CA SER A 944 10.49 61.22 -7.63
C SER A 944 9.59 61.20 -6.37
N LYS A 945 8.26 61.18 -6.55
CA LYS A 945 7.24 61.18 -5.50
C LYS A 945 6.72 59.78 -5.18
N THR A 946 6.77 58.85 -6.14
CA THR A 946 6.25 57.47 -6.05
C THR A 946 7.31 56.45 -6.48
N THR A 947 8.40 56.38 -5.71
CA THR A 947 9.62 55.62 -6.04
C THR A 947 9.44 54.11 -6.23
N GLU A 948 8.29 53.54 -5.84
CA GLU A 948 8.00 52.09 -5.90
C GLU A 948 6.81 51.73 -6.82
N ASP A 949 6.15 52.70 -7.49
CA ASP A 949 5.01 52.36 -8.37
C ASP A 949 5.49 51.82 -9.72
N ILE A 950 5.33 50.50 -9.88
CA ILE A 950 5.72 49.73 -11.07
C ILE A 950 5.13 50.31 -12.37
N LYS A 951 3.94 50.92 -12.36
CA LYS A 951 3.32 51.48 -13.58
C LYS A 951 4.03 52.73 -14.07
N VAL A 952 4.37 53.63 -13.15
CA VAL A 952 5.12 54.86 -13.44
C VAL A 952 6.52 54.50 -13.93
N ILE A 953 7.21 53.60 -13.22
CA ILE A 953 8.55 53.10 -13.57
C ILE A 953 8.53 52.48 -14.97
N LYS A 954 7.58 51.58 -15.24
CA LYS A 954 7.48 50.87 -16.52
C LYS A 954 7.24 51.82 -17.70
N LEU A 955 6.32 52.77 -17.55
CA LEU A 955 6.02 53.73 -18.62
C LEU A 955 7.18 54.70 -18.83
N LEU A 956 7.77 55.23 -17.75
CA LEU A 956 8.93 56.12 -17.82
C LEU A 956 10.14 55.44 -18.46
N ALA A 957 10.45 54.19 -18.11
CA ALA A 957 11.54 53.42 -18.72
C ALA A 957 11.35 53.25 -20.23
N LEU A 958 10.13 52.87 -20.65
CA LEU A 958 9.82 52.67 -22.07
C LEU A 958 9.89 53.99 -22.85
N LEU A 959 9.35 55.07 -22.31
CA LEU A 959 9.35 56.38 -22.97
C LEU A 959 10.76 56.97 -23.03
N SER A 960 11.53 56.89 -21.94
CA SER A 960 12.93 57.34 -21.91
C SER A 960 13.79 56.59 -22.94
N PHE A 961 13.57 55.27 -23.07
CA PHE A 961 14.26 54.48 -24.09
C PHE A 961 13.86 54.89 -25.53
N LYS A 962 12.56 55.14 -25.78
CA LYS A 962 12.06 55.57 -27.09
C LYS A 962 12.49 56.98 -27.48
N ASP A 963 12.56 57.90 -26.52
CA ASP A 963 13.05 59.27 -26.72
C ASP A 963 14.59 59.35 -26.80
N LYS A 964 15.27 58.20 -26.60
CA LYS A 964 16.72 58.04 -26.64
C LYS A 964 17.46 58.73 -25.48
N ASP A 965 16.78 59.05 -24.40
CA ASP A 965 17.42 59.38 -23.11
C ASP A 965 17.90 58.08 -22.46
N TYR A 966 19.04 57.60 -22.94
CA TYR A 966 19.62 56.34 -22.50
C TYR A 966 20.12 56.40 -21.05
N ILE A 967 20.46 57.59 -20.53
CA ILE A 967 20.93 57.75 -19.15
C ILE A 967 19.77 57.43 -18.20
N LYS A 968 18.64 58.10 -18.40
CA LYS A 968 17.44 57.89 -17.59
C LYS A 968 16.82 56.51 -17.82
N ALA A 969 16.84 56.02 -19.06
CA ALA A 969 16.41 54.66 -19.37
C ALA A 969 17.20 53.60 -18.58
N VAL A 970 18.54 53.70 -18.48
CA VAL A 970 19.35 52.74 -17.71
C VAL A 970 19.04 52.79 -16.21
N GLU A 971 18.87 53.97 -15.63
CA GLU A 971 18.52 54.10 -14.21
C GLU A 971 17.17 53.45 -13.91
N VAL A 972 16.15 53.80 -14.69
CA VAL A 972 14.76 53.35 -14.44
C VAL A 972 14.59 51.87 -14.81
N LEU A 973 15.20 51.40 -15.91
CA LEU A 973 15.19 49.97 -16.29
C LEU A 973 15.95 49.11 -15.28
N GLY A 974 17.08 49.59 -14.75
CA GLY A 974 17.84 48.86 -13.73
C GLY A 974 17.00 48.62 -12.48
N LYS A 975 16.37 49.67 -11.94
CA LYS A 975 15.47 49.56 -10.79
C LYS A 975 14.21 48.74 -11.09
N TYR A 976 13.64 48.86 -12.29
CA TYR A 976 12.50 48.01 -12.70
C TYR A 976 12.85 46.52 -12.64
N LEU A 977 14.04 46.16 -13.14
CA LEU A 977 14.49 44.77 -13.24
C LEU A 977 14.99 44.18 -11.91
N GLU A 978 15.26 45.01 -10.89
CA GLU A 978 15.43 44.57 -9.51
C GLU A 978 14.10 44.09 -8.89
N VAL A 979 12.99 44.71 -9.29
CA VAL A 979 11.64 44.39 -8.80
C VAL A 979 10.98 43.26 -9.61
N ASP A 980 11.13 43.28 -10.94
CA ASP A 980 10.57 42.27 -11.85
C ASP A 980 11.62 41.80 -12.88
N PRO A 981 12.41 40.76 -12.55
CA PRO A 981 13.46 40.25 -13.42
C PRO A 981 12.93 39.37 -14.57
N GLU A 982 11.61 39.13 -14.66
CA GLU A 982 11.05 38.10 -15.53
C GLU A 982 10.87 38.52 -17.00
N LEU A 983 10.80 39.82 -17.27
CA LEU A 983 10.51 40.33 -18.61
C LEU A 983 11.77 40.51 -19.48
N SER A 984 11.99 39.55 -20.39
CA SER A 984 13.14 39.54 -21.32
C SER A 984 13.22 40.77 -22.25
N GLU A 985 12.09 41.38 -22.58
CA GLU A 985 12.04 42.59 -23.43
C GLU A 985 12.73 43.81 -22.78
N TYR A 986 12.61 43.95 -21.45
CA TYR A 986 13.18 45.06 -20.70
C TYR A 986 14.69 44.87 -20.47
N TRP A 987 15.14 43.63 -20.28
CA TRP A 987 16.56 43.28 -20.32
C TRP A 987 17.19 43.62 -21.68
N TYR A 988 16.46 43.42 -22.78
CA TYR A 988 16.92 43.81 -24.12
C TYR A 988 17.03 45.34 -24.27
N TYR A 989 16.04 46.12 -23.81
CA TYR A 989 16.11 47.57 -23.81
C TYR A 989 17.26 48.10 -22.93
N LEU A 990 17.49 47.50 -21.77
CA LEU A 990 18.61 47.85 -20.90
C LEU A 990 19.96 47.58 -21.58
N SER A 991 20.09 46.46 -22.31
CA SER A 991 21.28 46.14 -23.08
C SER A 991 21.55 47.19 -24.17
N VAL A 992 20.52 47.54 -24.96
CA VAL A 992 20.66 48.53 -26.03
C VAL A 992 20.96 49.92 -25.47
N ALA A 993 20.36 50.32 -24.35
CA ALA A 993 20.63 51.60 -23.71
C ALA A 993 22.07 51.67 -23.19
N ASN A 994 22.54 50.65 -22.47
CA ASN A 994 23.93 50.58 -22.00
C ASN A 994 24.94 50.56 -23.16
N LYS A 995 24.63 49.87 -24.26
CA LYS A 995 25.43 49.88 -25.50
C LYS A 995 25.59 51.30 -26.06
N LYS A 996 24.52 52.08 -26.07
CA LYS A 996 24.52 53.47 -26.58
C LYS A 996 25.29 54.42 -25.66
N LEU A 997 25.36 54.12 -24.37
CA LEU A 997 26.20 54.83 -23.39
C LEU A 997 27.66 54.37 -23.38
N GLY A 998 28.05 53.37 -24.19
CA GLY A 998 29.40 52.81 -24.20
C GLY A 998 29.73 51.89 -23.01
N LYS A 999 28.74 51.56 -22.17
CA LYS A 999 28.84 50.63 -21.05
C LYS A 999 28.73 49.18 -21.54
N PHE A 1000 29.76 48.71 -22.23
CA PHE A 1000 29.69 47.44 -22.97
C PHE A 1000 29.59 46.20 -22.08
N SER A 1001 30.19 46.19 -20.89
CA SER A 1001 30.14 45.04 -19.98
C SER A 1001 28.73 44.82 -19.43
N GLU A 1002 28.07 45.90 -19.02
CA GLU A 1002 26.70 45.92 -18.52
C GLU A 1002 25.71 45.61 -19.65
N ALA A 1003 25.99 46.10 -20.86
CA ALA A 1003 25.20 45.77 -22.04
C ALA A 1003 25.27 44.28 -22.40
N ILE A 1004 26.45 43.65 -22.28
CA ILE A 1004 26.63 42.21 -22.49
C ILE A 1004 25.87 41.43 -21.41
N TYR A 1005 26.04 41.78 -20.13
CA TYR A 1005 25.33 41.13 -19.02
C TYR A 1005 23.81 41.13 -19.23
N ALA A 1006 23.25 42.30 -19.58
CA ALA A 1006 21.82 42.42 -19.85
C ALA A 1006 21.40 41.58 -21.08
N SER A 1007 22.21 41.53 -22.14
CA SER A 1007 21.91 40.75 -23.35
C SER A 1007 22.04 39.23 -23.13
N GLU A 1008 22.92 38.79 -22.22
CA GLU A 1008 23.04 37.39 -21.80
C GLU A 1008 21.83 36.94 -20.98
N LYS A 1009 21.26 37.82 -20.14
CA LYS A 1009 19.98 37.54 -19.47
C LYS A 1009 18.85 37.31 -20.46
N VAL A 1010 18.82 38.08 -21.56
CA VAL A 1010 17.86 37.83 -22.66
C VAL A 1010 18.17 36.50 -23.36
N LEU A 1011 19.45 36.20 -23.62
CA LEU A 1011 19.85 34.94 -24.27
C LEU A 1011 19.46 33.70 -23.46
N ALA A 1012 19.58 33.75 -22.14
CA ALA A 1012 19.21 32.63 -21.26
C ALA A 1012 17.71 32.32 -21.30
N LYS A 1013 16.86 33.35 -21.47
CA LYS A 1013 15.39 33.22 -21.49
C LYS A 1013 14.83 33.03 -22.90
N GLN A 1014 15.45 33.65 -23.91
CA GLN A 1014 15.05 33.61 -25.31
C GLN A 1014 16.28 33.32 -26.19
N PRO A 1015 16.72 32.05 -26.27
CA PRO A 1015 17.96 31.67 -26.96
C PRO A 1015 17.97 32.03 -28.45
N ASP A 1016 16.79 32.10 -29.08
CA ASP A 1016 16.62 32.27 -30.52
C ASP A 1016 16.08 33.67 -30.90
N ASN A 1017 16.11 34.64 -29.97
CA ASN A 1017 15.72 36.02 -30.27
C ASN A 1017 16.78 36.68 -31.16
N THR A 1018 16.49 36.75 -32.47
CA THR A 1018 17.40 37.26 -33.50
C THR A 1018 17.85 38.71 -33.26
N ASN A 1019 16.96 39.58 -32.77
CA ASN A 1019 17.30 40.97 -32.46
C ASN A 1019 18.32 41.07 -31.31
N ASN A 1020 18.15 40.26 -30.26
CA ASN A 1020 19.11 40.20 -29.16
C ASN A 1020 20.44 39.58 -29.59
N LEU A 1021 20.43 38.49 -30.36
CA LEU A 1021 21.64 37.85 -30.87
C LEU A 1021 22.46 38.80 -31.76
N VAL A 1022 21.80 39.58 -32.64
CA VAL A 1022 22.46 40.64 -33.42
C VAL A 1022 23.08 41.69 -32.51
N ASN A 1023 22.36 42.12 -31.46
CA ASN A 1023 22.86 43.11 -30.51
C ASN A 1023 24.08 42.59 -29.72
N LEU A 1024 24.02 41.35 -29.24
CA LEU A 1024 25.08 40.67 -28.49
C LEU A 1024 26.34 40.44 -29.34
N SER A 1025 26.18 39.98 -30.58
CA SER A 1025 27.28 39.83 -31.53
C SER A 1025 28.01 41.15 -31.77
N ASP A 1026 27.26 42.24 -31.98
CA ASP A 1026 27.85 43.56 -32.17
C ASP A 1026 28.51 44.11 -30.88
N LEU A 1027 27.99 43.76 -29.70
CA LEU A 1027 28.62 44.08 -28.41
C LEU A 1027 29.97 43.38 -28.21
N TYR A 1028 30.04 42.07 -28.50
CA TYR A 1028 31.29 41.33 -28.49
C TYR A 1028 32.29 41.90 -29.49
N ARG A 1029 31.84 42.30 -30.68
CA ARG A 1029 32.68 42.99 -31.68
C ARG A 1029 33.22 44.32 -31.14
N LEU A 1030 32.39 45.12 -30.46
CA LEU A 1030 32.80 46.40 -29.88
C LEU A 1030 33.78 46.25 -28.71
N ARG A 1031 33.76 45.10 -28.02
CA ARG A 1031 34.75 44.69 -27.00
C ARG A 1031 36.01 44.02 -27.57
N ASN A 1032 36.14 43.95 -28.89
CA ASN A 1032 37.22 43.26 -29.61
C ASN A 1032 37.27 41.72 -29.38
N GLU A 1033 36.18 41.11 -28.92
CA GLU A 1033 36.04 39.66 -28.79
C GLU A 1033 35.51 39.07 -30.11
N TYR A 1034 36.32 39.17 -31.18
CA TYR A 1034 35.89 38.87 -32.54
C TYR A 1034 35.48 37.40 -32.77
N THR A 1035 36.05 36.45 -32.04
CA THR A 1035 35.70 35.03 -32.12
C THR A 1035 34.28 34.77 -31.66
N ARG A 1036 33.91 35.24 -30.46
CA ARG A 1036 32.54 35.15 -29.92
C ARG A 1036 31.55 35.96 -30.74
N ALA A 1037 31.95 37.15 -31.19
CA ALA A 1037 31.13 37.97 -32.07
C ALA A 1037 30.76 37.23 -33.36
N LYS A 1038 31.73 36.53 -33.98
CA LYS A 1038 31.53 35.73 -35.18
C LYS A 1038 30.59 34.55 -34.92
N GLU A 1039 30.80 33.81 -33.85
CA GLU A 1039 29.96 32.66 -33.46
C GLU A 1039 28.48 33.06 -33.29
N ILE A 1040 28.22 34.13 -32.54
CA ILE A 1040 26.84 34.62 -32.33
C ILE A 1040 26.25 35.17 -33.63
N ALA A 1041 27.03 35.86 -34.48
CA ALA A 1041 26.53 36.33 -35.78
C ALA A 1041 26.21 35.19 -36.75
N THR A 1042 27.00 34.11 -36.75
CA THR A 1042 26.70 32.91 -37.55
C THR A 1042 25.40 32.27 -37.09
N ARG A 1043 25.18 32.16 -35.77
CA ARG A 1043 23.92 31.65 -35.21
C ARG A 1043 22.70 32.48 -35.64
N VAL A 1044 22.84 33.80 -35.81
CA VAL A 1044 21.76 34.64 -36.38
C VAL A 1044 21.45 34.22 -37.82
N LEU A 1045 22.45 33.92 -38.63
CA LEU A 1045 22.26 33.50 -40.03
C LEU A 1045 21.73 32.08 -40.17
N ASP A 1046 21.96 31.22 -39.19
CA ASP A 1046 21.33 29.89 -39.14
C ASP A 1046 19.81 30.00 -38.91
N ILE A 1047 19.38 30.99 -38.12
CA ILE A 1047 17.96 31.25 -37.82
C ILE A 1047 17.29 32.10 -38.91
N ASP A 1048 17.97 33.16 -39.38
CA ASP A 1048 17.52 34.08 -40.42
C ASP A 1048 18.65 34.32 -41.44
N PRO A 1049 18.73 33.49 -42.50
CA PRO A 1049 19.77 33.59 -43.52
C PRO A 1049 19.77 34.92 -44.30
N GLN A 1050 18.67 35.67 -44.28
CA GLN A 1050 18.55 36.97 -44.95
C GLN A 1050 18.88 38.16 -44.03
N ASN A 1051 19.30 37.93 -42.79
CA ASN A 1051 19.56 39.01 -41.84
C ASN A 1051 20.74 39.90 -42.24
N GLU A 1052 20.44 41.07 -42.83
CA GLU A 1052 21.46 42.00 -43.33
C GLU A 1052 22.35 42.59 -42.22
N ASN A 1053 21.84 42.69 -40.98
CA ASN A 1053 22.63 43.21 -39.86
C ASN A 1053 23.72 42.22 -39.43
N ALA A 1054 23.42 40.92 -39.35
CA ALA A 1054 24.40 39.88 -39.04
C ALA A 1054 25.48 39.77 -40.13
N LYS A 1055 25.09 39.79 -41.42
CA LYS A 1055 26.05 39.84 -42.54
C LYS A 1055 26.97 41.06 -42.46
N LYS A 1056 26.42 42.24 -42.11
CA LYS A 1056 27.19 43.48 -41.94
C LYS A 1056 28.18 43.38 -40.77
N ILE A 1057 27.80 42.74 -39.66
CA ILE A 1057 28.69 42.51 -38.51
C ILE A 1057 29.84 41.57 -38.90
N LEU A 1058 29.56 40.45 -39.59
CA LEU A 1058 30.59 39.52 -40.08
C LEU A 1058 31.58 40.19 -41.03
N ARG A 1059 31.10 40.95 -42.02
CA ARG A 1059 31.97 41.74 -42.93
C ARG A 1059 32.84 42.74 -42.16
N LYS A 1060 32.31 43.37 -41.11
CA LYS A 1060 33.08 44.29 -40.27
C LYS A 1060 34.16 43.58 -39.45
N ILE A 1061 33.88 42.37 -38.98
CA ILE A 1061 34.87 41.53 -38.28
C ILE A 1061 35.98 41.13 -39.25
N GLU A 1062 35.65 40.65 -40.44
CA GLU A 1062 36.62 40.25 -41.48
C GLU A 1062 37.52 41.42 -41.92
N ASN A 1063 36.94 42.61 -42.12
CA ASN A 1063 37.72 43.81 -42.47
C ASN A 1063 38.58 44.33 -41.31
N GLY A 1064 38.12 44.18 -40.05
CA GLY A 1064 38.85 44.61 -38.85
C GLY A 1064 40.06 43.73 -38.54
N VAL A 1065 39.96 42.42 -38.81
CA VAL A 1065 41.07 41.47 -38.65
C VAL A 1065 42.18 41.70 -39.70
N SER A 1066 41.89 42.37 -40.82
CA SER A 1066 42.91 42.72 -41.84
C SER A 1066 43.75 43.96 -41.53
N LYS A 1067 43.41 44.72 -40.49
CA LYS A 1067 44.07 46.00 -40.10
C LYS A 1067 44.83 45.94 -38.76
N ILE A 1068 44.90 44.76 -38.15
CA ILE A 1068 45.77 44.41 -37.02
C ILE A 1068 46.81 43.45 -37.59
#